data_AF-A0A9Q8T2D8-F1
#
_entry.id   AF-A0A9Q8T2D8-F1
#
_cell.length_a   1.000
_cell.length_b   1.000
_cell.length_c   1.000
_cell.angle_alpha   90.00
_cell.angle_beta   90.00
_cell.angle_gamma   90.00
#
_symmetry.space_group_name_H-M   'P 1'
#
loop_
_entity.id
_entity.type
_entity.pdbx_description
1 polymer ?
#
loop_
_entity_poly.entity_id
_entity_poly.type
_entity_poly.pdbx_seq_one_letter_code
_entity_poly.pdbx_strand_id
1 'polypeptide(L)'
;MLVIPTILSCLSLAQAANIFVSPKGVATPDGSQAKPFSDIQAAVNISQPGDVIILRGGTYDLLKNINITVNGTAAAPITLHAAKDEEVIIDGEGLPDTPAPVGASVPGRNRGVLHVERVQYWNFARLTFTHGAYGVYVKDSSNLRFNQIVTRENYESGFHMQGALSNNVISYLDSYGNRDPRNNGENADGLAIKEGKGEGNIVVGSRFWDNSDDGVDFWEFHSKLTIKDSIAWGNGFNRWDIPDFTGNGNGFKLGGGSAGDILPAARDVINCIAFGNKANGFTDNSQTGAFAIEDNTSWMNGKTGFRSVNATGVLKRNVAALNNPEALANATCFGQATLRERQTSIGNSWDVLGAAALTNASFKSVDISLVSGARGKNGKIVPSDFLVLADGMEVVFVLISLPYRSTGLNSAVLSPSRLNTYSLIRLRFYPRLILSRNFRSWCIVRKSDDDSVVDEDQYANVCIPVSPELCCTLHLAPDSRPIREVWHTSPLPSPQQALLSRHVGRVAGTGTRGGPRATNKKERCSPLRNRKSNGKKQGNDGKKVGCEPDFERGMSPRRHRNRGEGKMLDTTVENRGVRDVMSMSSSALPCQAKSPGVVINVRADYRQIGLKRSIPRFNSIVKLPFVQYSVSLIIEEPHIMKCIGIFPGSGGLGGSTYDYLLKLLPSDHIILINRHPERVPQEHIKNGLRARKASYESSPSDLEAAFAGIEVLFLISYPSHVHEYRKKVQLPVVNAARRAGVKHLFYSSLAFGGDLQDESVAEVMQAHLSTERHLASVAASDPSFTYTSIREGLYSESYPIYTSFFDINSPSSSNEILIPHDGAGPGVAWAKRSELGEATAKLIAQYSWDPEQFPHVNKKVLLTGSRVWSLEETVRVLRRAVGRDVRIREVSVDEYVKLPQVLAKFGSVEKARTWATAWEAIRAGETSVVSETLREIIGRDPEEFDVTIQRLKQA
;
A
#
# COMPACT_ATOMS: atom_id res chain seq x y z
N MET A 1 13.53 58.57 -12.28
CA MET A 1 12.98 57.68 -11.23
C MET A 1 11.47 57.62 -11.40
N LEU A 2 10.88 56.45 -11.56
CA LEU A 2 9.45 56.20 -11.34
C LEU A 2 9.35 55.03 -10.37
N VAL A 3 8.59 55.19 -9.28
CA VAL A 3 8.31 54.12 -8.33
C VAL A 3 6.84 53.76 -8.48
N ILE A 4 6.56 52.58 -9.03
CA ILE A 4 5.21 52.02 -9.07
C ILE A 4 5.00 51.30 -7.73
N PRO A 5 4.05 51.70 -6.88
CA PRO A 5 3.75 50.99 -5.66
C PRO A 5 3.07 49.66 -6.00
N THR A 6 3.80 48.55 -5.89
CA THR A 6 3.22 47.22 -6.03
C THR A 6 2.29 46.98 -4.84
N ILE A 7 0.97 46.97 -5.08
CA ILE A 7 -0.01 46.59 -4.06
C ILE A 7 0.16 45.10 -3.83
N LEU A 8 0.95 44.74 -2.83
CA LEU A 8 1.12 43.37 -2.38
C LEU A 8 -0.17 42.95 -1.67
N SER A 9 -1.12 42.38 -2.43
CA SER A 9 -2.30 41.76 -1.86
C SER A 9 -1.86 40.53 -1.07
N CYS A 10 -1.65 40.72 0.24
CA CYS A 10 -1.42 39.63 1.18
C CYS A 10 -2.62 38.69 1.13
N LEU A 11 -2.50 37.59 0.37
CA LEU A 11 -3.31 36.42 0.62
C LEU A 11 -2.98 35.98 2.04
N SER A 12 -3.94 36.17 2.94
CA SER A 12 -3.96 35.46 4.21
C SER A 12 -3.93 33.97 3.89
N LEU A 13 -2.81 33.32 4.17
CA LEU A 13 -2.75 31.86 4.31
C LEU A 13 -3.68 31.53 5.47
N ALA A 14 -4.91 31.15 5.13
CA ALA A 14 -5.85 30.59 6.10
C ALA A 14 -5.20 29.31 6.62
N GLN A 15 -4.85 29.30 7.91
CA GLN A 15 -4.30 28.12 8.55
C GLN A 15 -5.41 27.07 8.67
N ALA A 16 -5.08 25.81 8.39
CA ALA A 16 -5.99 24.68 8.52
C ALA A 16 -6.63 24.64 9.92
N ALA A 17 -7.95 24.49 9.98
CA ALA A 17 -8.71 24.52 11.22
C ALA A 17 -9.00 23.11 11.76
N ASN A 18 -8.76 22.92 13.05
CA ASN A 18 -9.21 21.73 13.79
C ASN A 18 -10.65 21.96 14.30
N ILE A 19 -11.61 21.32 13.65
CA ILE A 19 -13.05 21.39 13.90
C ILE A 19 -13.47 20.14 14.70
N PHE A 20 -13.85 20.31 15.96
CA PHE A 20 -14.24 19.22 16.84
C PHE A 20 -15.75 18.97 16.80
N VAL A 21 -16.12 17.68 16.82
CA VAL A 21 -17.51 17.21 16.92
C VAL A 21 -17.59 16.17 18.04
N SER A 22 -18.69 16.12 18.78
CA SER A 22 -18.91 15.21 19.91
C SER A 22 -20.37 14.75 19.92
N PRO A 23 -20.68 13.46 20.18
CA PRO A 23 -22.08 13.04 20.31
C PRO A 23 -22.75 13.70 21.53
N LYS A 24 -21.93 14.11 22.51
CA LYS A 24 -22.30 15.02 23.60
C LYS A 24 -21.88 16.43 23.23
N GLY A 25 -22.64 17.08 22.36
CA GLY A 25 -22.41 18.47 21.95
C GLY A 25 -22.80 19.48 23.03
N VAL A 26 -22.58 20.78 22.74
CA VAL A 26 -22.94 21.90 23.63
C VAL A 26 -24.03 22.78 23.02
N ALA A 27 -24.74 23.56 23.85
CA ALA A 27 -25.86 24.40 23.42
C ALA A 27 -25.48 25.53 22.44
N THR A 28 -24.22 25.96 22.43
CA THR A 28 -23.67 26.98 21.54
C THR A 28 -22.31 26.54 20.98
N PRO A 29 -22.28 25.63 19.99
CA PRO A 29 -21.05 25.11 19.45
C PRO A 29 -20.35 26.15 18.57
N ASP A 30 -19.01 26.16 18.60
CA ASP A 30 -18.17 26.97 17.71
C ASP A 30 -17.11 26.13 16.97
N GLY A 31 -17.14 24.81 17.15
CA GLY A 31 -16.19 23.88 16.53
C GLY A 31 -14.85 23.77 17.28
N SER A 32 -14.61 24.56 18.33
CA SER A 32 -13.42 24.37 19.17
C SER A 32 -13.51 23.10 20.03
N GLN A 33 -12.37 22.61 20.51
CA GLN A 33 -12.30 21.47 21.44
C GLN A 33 -13.14 21.68 22.72
N ALA A 34 -13.38 22.93 23.12
CA ALA A 34 -14.19 23.30 24.28
C ALA A 34 -15.69 23.43 23.98
N LYS A 35 -16.07 23.68 22.72
CA LYS A 35 -17.47 23.76 22.27
C LYS A 35 -17.68 23.03 20.93
N PRO A 36 -17.50 21.69 20.92
CA PRO A 36 -17.63 20.88 19.70
C PRO A 36 -19.07 20.88 19.19
N PHE A 37 -19.23 20.73 17.87
CA PHE A 37 -20.53 20.48 17.24
C PHE A 37 -21.14 19.15 17.74
N SER A 38 -22.47 19.07 17.76
CA SER A 38 -23.19 17.80 17.93
C SER A 38 -23.36 17.02 16.61
N ASP A 39 -23.39 17.75 15.49
CA ASP A 39 -23.68 17.23 14.16
C ASP A 39 -22.40 17.21 13.30
N ILE A 40 -22.11 16.06 12.69
CA ILE A 40 -20.98 15.87 11.78
C ILE A 40 -21.21 16.66 10.48
N GLN A 41 -22.45 16.75 10.00
CA GLN A 41 -22.78 17.51 8.79
C GLN A 41 -22.52 19.02 8.97
N ALA A 42 -22.78 19.57 10.16
CA ALA A 42 -22.45 20.96 10.49
C ALA A 42 -20.95 21.27 10.31
N ALA A 43 -20.06 20.35 10.73
CA ALA A 43 -18.62 20.48 10.53
C ALA A 43 -18.22 20.34 9.04
N VAL A 44 -18.79 19.37 8.33
CA VAL A 44 -18.57 19.19 6.88
C VAL A 44 -18.98 20.45 6.09
N ASN A 45 -20.13 21.05 6.44
CA ASN A 45 -20.68 22.22 5.74
C ASN A 45 -19.81 23.49 5.84
N ILE A 46 -19.00 23.63 6.90
CA ILE A 46 -18.11 24.80 7.08
C ILE A 46 -16.68 24.55 6.59
N SER A 47 -16.26 23.28 6.49
CA SER A 47 -14.88 22.89 6.18
C SER A 47 -14.35 23.48 4.87
N GLN A 48 -13.07 23.85 4.87
CA GLN A 48 -12.30 24.37 3.74
C GLN A 48 -11.13 23.43 3.40
N PRO A 49 -10.52 23.51 2.19
CA PRO A 49 -9.37 22.70 1.82
C PRO A 49 -8.23 22.77 2.85
N GLY A 50 -7.91 21.61 3.45
CA GLY A 50 -6.90 21.46 4.51
C GLY A 50 -7.48 21.28 5.92
N ASP A 51 -8.77 21.59 6.13
CA ASP A 51 -9.40 21.49 7.46
C ASP A 51 -9.53 20.05 7.97
N VAL A 52 -9.70 19.95 9.29
CA VAL A 52 -9.61 18.72 10.06
C VAL A 52 -10.85 18.58 10.93
N ILE A 53 -11.71 17.62 10.63
CA ILE A 53 -12.89 17.30 11.42
C ILE A 53 -12.54 16.15 12.37
N ILE A 54 -12.45 16.46 13.67
CA ILE A 54 -12.05 15.54 14.74
C ILE A 54 -13.30 15.09 15.52
N LEU A 55 -13.66 13.82 15.36
CA LEU A 55 -14.78 13.18 16.05
C LEU A 55 -14.34 12.65 17.41
N ARG A 56 -15.03 13.02 18.49
CA ARG A 56 -14.81 12.53 19.85
C ARG A 56 -15.52 11.19 20.07
N GLY A 57 -14.94 10.35 20.94
CA GLY A 57 -15.37 8.97 21.12
C GLY A 57 -16.82 8.80 21.61
N GLY A 58 -17.45 7.73 21.12
CA GLY A 58 -18.84 7.38 21.39
C GLY A 58 -19.63 7.07 20.11
N THR A 59 -20.94 6.85 20.28
CA THR A 59 -21.89 6.59 19.19
C THR A 59 -22.55 7.90 18.74
N TYR A 60 -22.65 8.10 17.43
CA TYR A 60 -23.37 9.19 16.77
C TYR A 60 -24.60 8.61 16.06
N ASP A 61 -25.77 8.74 16.68
CA ASP A 61 -27.04 8.23 16.13
C ASP A 61 -27.55 9.16 15.01
N LEU A 62 -27.49 8.73 13.75
CA LEU A 62 -27.84 9.58 12.62
C LEU A 62 -29.33 9.51 12.25
N LEU A 63 -29.95 10.69 12.13
CA LEU A 63 -31.28 10.87 11.50
C LEU A 63 -31.18 11.36 10.04
N LYS A 64 -29.96 11.63 9.55
CA LYS A 64 -29.65 12.09 8.18
C LYS A 64 -28.24 11.64 7.80
N ASN A 65 -28.05 11.26 6.54
CA ASN A 65 -26.76 10.82 6.00
C ASN A 65 -25.70 11.93 6.03
N ILE A 66 -24.45 11.60 6.34
CA ILE A 66 -23.32 12.53 6.21
C ILE A 66 -22.99 12.69 4.73
N ASN A 67 -23.46 13.77 4.12
CA ASN A 67 -23.24 14.12 2.73
C ASN A 67 -21.97 14.97 2.61
N ILE A 68 -20.90 14.40 2.05
CA ILE A 68 -19.71 15.15 1.70
C ILE A 68 -19.98 15.88 0.37
N THR A 69 -19.89 17.21 0.41
CA THR A 69 -20.24 18.11 -0.71
C THR A 69 -19.16 19.15 -1.02
N VAL A 70 -18.18 19.31 -0.14
CA VAL A 70 -17.02 20.19 -0.29
C VAL A 70 -15.85 19.41 -0.91
N ASN A 71 -15.00 20.07 -1.70
CA ASN A 71 -13.76 19.48 -2.22
C ASN A 71 -12.56 19.99 -1.42
N GLY A 72 -11.58 19.11 -1.16
CA GLY A 72 -10.23 19.53 -0.82
C GLY A 72 -9.42 19.85 -2.08
N THR A 73 -8.10 19.95 -1.95
CA THR A 73 -7.16 20.02 -3.08
C THR A 73 -5.96 19.08 -2.87
N ALA A 74 -5.20 18.79 -3.92
CA ALA A 74 -3.97 17.98 -3.82
C ALA A 74 -2.96 18.52 -2.79
N ALA A 75 -2.89 19.84 -2.61
CA ALA A 75 -2.01 20.49 -1.64
C ALA A 75 -2.64 20.65 -0.24
N ALA A 76 -3.96 20.46 -0.12
CA ALA A 76 -4.73 20.66 1.10
C ALA A 76 -6.02 19.81 1.06
N PRO A 77 -5.94 18.48 1.26
CA PRO A 77 -7.10 17.61 1.36
C PRO A 77 -7.79 17.81 2.73
N ILE A 78 -9.11 17.65 2.77
CA ILE A 78 -9.89 17.76 4.01
C ILE A 78 -9.86 16.41 4.74
N THR A 79 -9.72 16.38 6.06
CA THR A 79 -9.66 15.13 6.84
C THR A 79 -10.84 14.99 7.79
N LEU A 80 -11.48 13.82 7.86
CA LEU A 80 -12.47 13.44 8.87
C LEU A 80 -11.98 12.20 9.62
N HIS A 81 -11.73 12.31 10.93
CA HIS A 81 -11.18 11.20 11.72
C HIS A 81 -11.60 11.21 13.20
N ALA A 82 -11.50 10.04 13.85
CA ALA A 82 -11.65 9.95 15.29
C ALA A 82 -10.47 10.59 16.03
N ALA A 83 -10.68 11.10 17.25
CA ALA A 83 -9.61 11.57 18.13
C ALA A 83 -8.60 10.45 18.47
N LYS A 84 -7.41 10.83 18.95
CA LYS A 84 -6.30 9.89 19.22
C LYS A 84 -6.70 8.93 20.35
N ASP A 85 -6.60 7.61 20.09
CA ASP A 85 -7.04 6.52 20.98
C ASP A 85 -8.54 6.49 21.39
N GLU A 86 -9.42 7.24 20.72
CA GLU A 86 -10.88 7.20 20.94
C GLU A 86 -11.60 6.38 19.85
N GLU A 87 -12.57 5.55 20.24
CA GLU A 87 -13.44 4.80 19.31
C GLU A 87 -14.66 5.65 18.92
N VAL A 88 -14.92 5.75 17.61
CA VAL A 88 -16.07 6.47 17.06
C VAL A 88 -16.94 5.51 16.26
N ILE A 89 -18.21 5.41 16.64
CA ILE A 89 -19.25 4.66 15.96
C ILE A 89 -20.25 5.65 15.40
N ILE A 90 -20.55 5.56 14.10
CA ILE A 90 -21.54 6.37 13.42
C ILE A 90 -22.64 5.40 12.99
N ASP A 91 -23.80 5.53 13.64
CA ASP A 91 -24.90 4.57 13.55
C ASP A 91 -25.99 5.09 12.62
N GLY A 92 -26.36 4.27 11.65
CA GLY A 92 -27.31 4.58 10.59
C GLY A 92 -28.72 4.06 10.83
N GLU A 93 -29.03 3.37 11.94
CA GLU A 93 -30.35 2.76 12.18
C GLU A 93 -31.50 3.80 12.16
N GLY A 94 -31.20 5.07 12.45
CA GLY A 94 -32.15 6.20 12.40
C GLY A 94 -32.34 6.85 11.01
N LEU A 95 -31.66 6.36 9.97
CA LEU A 95 -31.70 6.93 8.62
C LEU A 95 -33.00 6.59 7.86
N PRO A 96 -33.40 7.40 6.87
CA PRO A 96 -34.47 7.02 5.94
C PRO A 96 -34.09 5.75 5.16
N ASP A 97 -35.11 5.00 4.72
CA ASP A 97 -34.97 3.81 3.87
C ASP A 97 -34.05 2.71 4.44
N THR A 98 -33.94 2.63 5.77
CA THR A 98 -32.96 1.82 6.49
C THR A 98 -33.64 0.99 7.60
N PRO A 99 -33.67 -0.35 7.50
CA PRO A 99 -33.61 -1.12 6.26
C PRO A 99 -34.79 -0.80 5.31
N ALA A 100 -34.52 -0.81 4.01
CA ALA A 100 -35.58 -0.69 3.01
C ALA A 100 -36.42 -1.99 2.91
N PRO A 101 -37.75 -1.90 2.63
CA PRO A 101 -38.57 -3.08 2.36
C PRO A 101 -38.10 -3.92 1.16
N VAL A 102 -38.49 -5.20 1.11
CA VAL A 102 -38.18 -6.11 -0.01
C VAL A 102 -38.61 -5.51 -1.35
N GLY A 103 -37.67 -5.43 -2.30
CA GLY A 103 -37.87 -4.85 -3.63
C GLY A 103 -37.93 -3.31 -3.67
N ALA A 104 -37.83 -2.59 -2.55
CA ALA A 104 -37.76 -1.14 -2.53
C ALA A 104 -36.34 -0.64 -2.87
N SER A 105 -36.26 0.51 -3.56
CA SER A 105 -34.99 1.11 -4.00
C SER A 105 -34.60 2.30 -3.12
N VAL A 106 -33.40 2.28 -2.55
CA VAL A 106 -32.85 3.40 -1.76
C VAL A 106 -32.47 4.58 -2.68
N PRO A 107 -33.03 5.79 -2.48
CA PRO A 107 -32.68 6.97 -3.26
C PRO A 107 -31.18 7.29 -3.18
N GLY A 108 -30.56 7.70 -4.28
CA GLY A 108 -29.09 7.81 -4.37
C GLY A 108 -28.41 8.59 -3.24
N ARG A 109 -28.99 9.72 -2.80
CA ARG A 109 -28.48 10.59 -1.71
C ARG A 109 -28.70 10.03 -0.29
N ASN A 110 -29.52 8.99 -0.15
CA ASN A 110 -29.88 8.35 1.12
C ASN A 110 -29.03 7.08 1.37
N ARG A 111 -28.11 6.72 0.45
CA ARG A 111 -27.47 5.39 0.45
C ARG A 111 -26.46 5.17 1.58
N GLY A 112 -25.42 5.98 1.69
CA GLY A 112 -24.36 5.76 2.69
C GLY A 112 -24.65 6.43 4.04
N VAL A 113 -24.26 5.83 5.17
CA VAL A 113 -24.08 6.56 6.45
C VAL A 113 -23.12 7.73 6.20
N LEU A 114 -22.03 7.44 5.50
CA LEU A 114 -21.21 8.41 4.77
C LEU A 114 -21.53 8.33 3.26
N HIS A 115 -22.06 9.41 2.71
CA HIS A 115 -22.36 9.58 1.28
C HIS A 115 -21.39 10.58 0.63
N VAL A 116 -20.66 10.16 -0.39
CA VAL A 116 -19.63 10.95 -1.08
C VAL A 116 -19.93 10.98 -2.58
N GLU A 117 -20.31 12.12 -3.14
CA GLU A 117 -20.65 12.21 -4.57
C GLU A 117 -20.07 13.45 -5.28
N ARG A 118 -19.29 13.24 -6.36
CA ARG A 118 -18.58 14.29 -7.12
C ARG A 118 -17.56 15.10 -6.29
N VAL A 119 -16.98 14.45 -5.28
CA VAL A 119 -15.97 14.99 -4.36
C VAL A 119 -14.56 14.47 -4.68
N GLN A 120 -13.54 15.28 -4.38
CA GLN A 120 -12.13 14.90 -4.44
C GLN A 120 -11.32 15.40 -3.23
N TYR A 121 -10.17 14.75 -3.01
CA TYR A 121 -9.16 15.12 -2.00
C TYR A 121 -9.71 15.16 -0.57
N TRP A 122 -10.23 14.02 -0.11
CA TRP A 122 -10.61 13.79 1.29
C TRP A 122 -9.91 12.59 1.89
N ASN A 123 -9.60 12.69 3.19
CA ASN A 123 -9.05 11.64 4.02
C ASN A 123 -10.07 11.23 5.10
N PHE A 124 -10.32 9.94 5.26
CA PHE A 124 -11.21 9.38 6.27
C PHE A 124 -10.42 8.36 7.12
N ALA A 125 -10.40 8.50 8.45
CA ALA A 125 -9.58 7.62 9.29
C ALA A 125 -10.20 7.20 10.64
N ARG A 126 -10.07 5.91 10.97
CA ARG A 126 -10.45 5.31 12.27
C ARG A 126 -11.93 5.53 12.64
N LEU A 127 -12.84 5.28 11.69
CA LEU A 127 -14.28 5.44 11.86
C LEU A 127 -15.02 4.11 11.66
N THR A 128 -16.00 3.83 12.51
CA THR A 128 -16.98 2.76 12.27
C THR A 128 -18.27 3.34 11.68
N PHE A 129 -18.75 2.77 10.59
CA PHE A 129 -20.08 2.99 10.04
C PHE A 129 -20.91 1.71 10.18
N THR A 130 -22.08 1.81 10.81
CA THR A 130 -22.91 0.64 11.13
C THR A 130 -24.39 0.93 10.93
N HIS A 131 -25.20 -0.12 10.72
CA HIS A 131 -26.66 -0.07 10.58
C HIS A 131 -27.23 0.92 9.54
N GLY A 132 -26.43 1.49 8.63
CA GLY A 132 -26.98 2.24 7.50
C GLY A 132 -27.60 1.31 6.46
N ALA A 133 -28.22 1.87 5.43
CA ALA A 133 -28.41 1.15 4.18
C ALA A 133 -27.03 0.66 3.68
N TYR A 134 -26.19 1.54 3.14
CA TYR A 134 -24.77 1.27 2.92
C TYR A 134 -23.95 1.91 4.06
N GLY A 135 -22.84 1.31 4.48
CA GLY A 135 -21.96 1.92 5.48
C GLY A 135 -21.26 3.16 4.92
N VAL A 136 -20.51 2.97 3.84
CA VAL A 136 -19.93 4.05 3.02
C VAL A 136 -20.42 3.89 1.58
N TYR A 137 -20.89 4.97 0.97
CA TYR A 137 -21.29 5.01 -0.44
C TYR A 137 -20.56 6.14 -1.18
N VAL A 138 -19.83 5.80 -2.23
CA VAL A 138 -18.99 6.72 -3.03
C VAL A 138 -19.43 6.69 -4.49
N LYS A 139 -19.55 7.87 -5.12
CA LYS A 139 -19.92 7.97 -6.54
C LYS A 139 -19.23 9.13 -7.26
N ASP A 140 -18.69 8.87 -8.45
CA ASP A 140 -18.05 9.89 -9.31
C ASP A 140 -16.95 10.71 -8.61
N SER A 141 -16.19 10.06 -7.73
CA SER A 141 -15.25 10.68 -6.79
C SER A 141 -13.83 10.10 -6.87
N SER A 142 -12.82 10.95 -6.65
CA SER A 142 -11.42 10.63 -6.94
C SER A 142 -10.44 11.21 -5.92
N ASN A 143 -9.23 10.65 -5.84
CA ASN A 143 -8.18 11.05 -4.89
C ASN A 143 -8.59 10.95 -3.39
N LEU A 144 -9.54 10.06 -3.05
CA LEU A 144 -9.96 9.81 -1.68
C LEU A 144 -9.02 8.83 -0.96
N ARG A 145 -8.89 8.97 0.37
CA ARG A 145 -8.14 8.06 1.26
C ARG A 145 -9.07 7.56 2.36
N PHE A 146 -9.16 6.24 2.54
CA PHE A 146 -9.94 5.61 3.61
C PHE A 146 -9.01 4.66 4.38
N ASN A 147 -8.71 4.97 5.64
CA ASN A 147 -7.73 4.24 6.44
C ASN A 147 -8.30 3.74 7.78
N GLN A 148 -8.20 2.44 8.07
CA GLN A 148 -8.76 1.84 9.30
C GLN A 148 -10.26 2.15 9.46
N ILE A 149 -11.00 2.07 8.37
CA ILE A 149 -12.46 2.19 8.40
C ILE A 149 -13.06 0.82 8.77
N VAL A 150 -14.14 0.83 9.54
CA VAL A 150 -14.95 -0.36 9.82
C VAL A 150 -16.35 -0.14 9.23
N THR A 151 -16.86 -1.10 8.47
CA THR A 151 -18.22 -1.06 7.91
C THR A 151 -18.95 -2.34 8.26
N ARG A 152 -19.74 -2.33 9.34
CA ARG A 152 -20.35 -3.53 9.89
C ARG A 152 -21.87 -3.48 9.98
N GLU A 153 -22.50 -4.64 9.82
CA GLU A 153 -23.92 -4.83 10.18
C GLU A 153 -24.89 -3.88 9.42
N ASN A 154 -24.48 -3.36 8.26
CA ASN A 154 -25.32 -2.52 7.40
C ASN A 154 -26.34 -3.36 6.59
N TYR A 155 -27.33 -2.69 6.02
CA TYR A 155 -28.50 -3.27 5.36
C TYR A 155 -28.41 -3.37 3.81
N GLU A 156 -27.20 -3.13 3.30
CA GLU A 156 -26.67 -3.25 1.93
C GLU A 156 -25.13 -3.37 2.05
N SER A 157 -24.38 -3.29 0.95
CA SER A 157 -22.92 -3.44 0.94
C SER A 157 -22.22 -2.50 1.95
N GLY A 158 -21.28 -3.03 2.73
CA GLY A 158 -20.62 -2.27 3.81
C GLY A 158 -19.86 -1.06 3.28
N PHE A 159 -19.10 -1.24 2.20
CA PHE A 159 -18.40 -0.18 1.49
C PHE A 159 -18.68 -0.29 -0.01
N HIS A 160 -19.32 0.71 -0.62
CA HIS A 160 -19.70 0.71 -2.03
C HIS A 160 -19.13 1.91 -2.77
N MET A 161 -18.58 1.69 -3.96
CA MET A 161 -18.10 2.73 -4.87
C MET A 161 -18.58 2.47 -6.30
N GLN A 162 -19.01 3.51 -7.02
CA GLN A 162 -19.35 3.41 -8.44
C GLN A 162 -19.11 4.67 -9.28
N GLY A 163 -19.26 4.55 -10.61
CA GLY A 163 -19.12 5.66 -11.55
C GLY A 163 -17.66 6.02 -11.88
N ALA A 164 -17.36 7.31 -11.98
CA ALA A 164 -16.02 7.81 -12.29
C ALA A 164 -15.10 7.85 -11.07
N LEU A 165 -14.29 6.81 -10.87
CA LEU A 165 -13.42 6.63 -9.69
C LEU A 165 -11.95 6.56 -10.10
N SER A 166 -11.11 7.51 -9.69
CA SER A 166 -9.66 7.46 -9.95
C SER A 166 -8.83 7.73 -8.70
N ASN A 167 -7.64 7.12 -8.64
CA ASN A 167 -6.62 7.34 -7.62
C ASN A 167 -7.08 7.15 -6.16
N ASN A 168 -8.16 6.43 -5.88
CA ASN A 168 -8.66 6.23 -4.51
C ASN A 168 -7.86 5.12 -3.78
N VAL A 169 -7.62 5.27 -2.48
CA VAL A 169 -6.95 4.23 -1.66
C VAL A 169 -7.83 3.84 -0.48
N ILE A 170 -8.04 2.53 -0.31
CA ILE A 170 -8.66 1.91 0.85
C ILE A 170 -7.60 1.06 1.57
N SER A 171 -7.21 1.44 2.78
CA SER A 171 -6.22 0.76 3.61
C SER A 171 -6.81 0.26 4.92
N TYR A 172 -6.57 -1.02 5.23
CA TYR A 172 -6.96 -1.66 6.49
C TYR A 172 -8.47 -1.59 6.81
N LEU A 173 -9.33 -1.67 5.79
CA LEU A 173 -10.78 -1.75 5.95
C LEU A 173 -11.16 -3.09 6.61
N ASP A 174 -12.07 -3.06 7.59
CA ASP A 174 -12.79 -4.23 8.08
C ASP A 174 -14.26 -4.11 7.71
N SER A 175 -14.77 -5.01 6.86
CA SER A 175 -16.17 -4.97 6.42
C SER A 175 -16.86 -6.31 6.65
N TYR A 176 -17.86 -6.34 7.53
CA TYR A 176 -18.42 -7.60 8.01
C TYR A 176 -19.87 -7.58 8.47
N GLY A 177 -20.53 -8.74 8.36
CA GLY A 177 -21.91 -8.92 8.81
C GLY A 177 -22.94 -8.07 8.05
N ASN A 178 -22.55 -7.45 6.94
CA ASN A 178 -23.43 -6.65 6.10
C ASN A 178 -24.38 -7.58 5.31
N ARG A 179 -25.64 -7.18 5.18
CA ARG A 179 -26.73 -8.04 4.70
C ARG A 179 -27.79 -7.20 3.98
N ASP A 180 -28.34 -7.65 2.86
CA ASP A 180 -29.44 -6.92 2.19
C ASP A 180 -30.78 -7.68 2.23
N PRO A 181 -31.57 -7.58 3.32
CA PRO A 181 -32.92 -8.13 3.36
C PRO A 181 -33.80 -7.63 2.21
N ARG A 182 -33.52 -6.42 1.70
CA ARG A 182 -34.30 -5.80 0.61
C ARG A 182 -34.15 -6.51 -0.75
N ASN A 183 -33.07 -7.26 -0.97
CA ASN A 183 -32.86 -8.11 -2.16
C ASN A 183 -32.37 -9.52 -1.77
N ASN A 184 -32.91 -10.07 -0.67
CA ASN A 184 -32.71 -11.48 -0.28
C ASN A 184 -31.23 -11.88 -0.05
N GLY A 185 -30.36 -10.92 0.25
CA GLY A 185 -28.95 -11.16 0.55
C GLY A 185 -28.00 -11.15 -0.65
N GLU A 186 -28.45 -10.74 -1.84
CA GLU A 186 -27.72 -10.82 -3.12
C GLU A 186 -26.79 -9.63 -3.45
N ASN A 187 -26.78 -8.56 -2.63
CA ASN A 187 -26.02 -7.33 -2.93
C ASN A 187 -25.11 -6.81 -1.82
N ALA A 188 -25.25 -7.27 -0.57
CA ALA A 188 -24.42 -6.79 0.52
C ALA A 188 -23.02 -7.43 0.51
N ASP A 189 -22.16 -6.86 -0.32
CA ASP A 189 -20.73 -7.12 -0.37
C ASP A 189 -19.99 -6.51 0.82
N GLY A 190 -18.85 -7.10 1.20
CA GLY A 190 -17.90 -6.44 2.09
C GLY A 190 -17.32 -5.16 1.46
N LEU A 191 -16.85 -5.25 0.21
CA LEU A 191 -16.42 -4.13 -0.61
C LEU A 191 -16.90 -4.26 -2.05
N ALA A 192 -17.76 -3.33 -2.47
CA ALA A 192 -18.18 -3.14 -3.84
C ALA A 192 -17.39 -1.99 -4.50
N ILE A 193 -16.72 -2.25 -5.63
CA ILE A 193 -16.23 -1.22 -6.55
C ILE A 193 -16.79 -1.56 -7.94
N LYS A 194 -18.05 -1.19 -8.16
CA LYS A 194 -18.93 -1.71 -9.23
C LYS A 194 -19.31 -0.60 -10.21
N GLU A 195 -19.94 -0.94 -11.34
CA GLU A 195 -20.64 -0.01 -12.25
C GLU A 195 -19.85 1.28 -12.59
N GLY A 196 -18.64 1.17 -13.15
CA GLY A 196 -17.74 2.33 -13.21
C GLY A 196 -16.47 2.20 -14.05
N LYS A 197 -15.60 3.20 -13.92
CA LYS A 197 -14.25 3.27 -14.54
C LYS A 197 -13.38 4.34 -13.89
N GLY A 198 -12.08 4.29 -14.21
CA GLY A 198 -11.03 5.19 -13.73
C GLY A 198 -9.90 4.41 -13.06
N GLU A 199 -8.67 4.89 -13.22
CA GLU A 199 -7.45 4.13 -12.93
C GLU A 199 -6.87 4.45 -11.54
N GLY A 200 -5.91 3.65 -11.09
CA GLY A 200 -5.12 3.96 -9.88
C GLY A 200 -5.85 3.72 -8.56
N ASN A 201 -6.99 3.04 -8.55
CA ASN A 201 -7.68 2.66 -7.32
C ASN A 201 -7.02 1.42 -6.67
N ILE A 202 -6.71 1.50 -5.37
CA ILE A 202 -5.94 0.49 -4.65
C ILE A 202 -6.63 0.10 -3.33
N VAL A 203 -6.71 -1.20 -3.06
CA VAL A 203 -7.14 -1.79 -1.79
C VAL A 203 -5.96 -2.53 -1.14
N VAL A 204 -5.71 -2.32 0.16
CA VAL A 204 -4.57 -2.93 0.86
C VAL A 204 -4.89 -3.30 2.32
N GLY A 205 -4.47 -4.49 2.76
CA GLY A 205 -4.50 -4.87 4.17
C GLY A 205 -5.90 -5.11 4.76
N SER A 206 -6.92 -5.26 3.92
CA SER A 206 -8.34 -5.23 4.31
C SER A 206 -8.89 -6.64 4.63
N ARG A 207 -9.98 -6.70 5.39
CA ARG A 207 -10.67 -7.96 5.74
C ARG A 207 -12.16 -7.86 5.44
N PHE A 208 -12.72 -8.92 4.87
CA PHE A 208 -14.10 -8.97 4.39
C PHE A 208 -14.77 -10.27 4.84
N TRP A 209 -15.66 -10.23 5.84
CA TRP A 209 -16.19 -11.48 6.40
C TRP A 209 -17.65 -11.50 6.77
N ASP A 210 -18.23 -12.70 6.68
CA ASP A 210 -19.61 -13.00 7.08
C ASP A 210 -20.67 -12.09 6.42
N ASN A 211 -20.37 -11.45 5.28
CA ASN A 211 -21.32 -10.65 4.49
C ASN A 211 -22.28 -11.57 3.69
N SER A 212 -23.45 -11.05 3.29
CA SER A 212 -24.49 -11.90 2.68
C SER A 212 -24.20 -12.30 1.23
N ASP A 213 -23.63 -11.41 0.40
CA ASP A 213 -23.19 -11.78 -0.95
C ASP A 213 -21.70 -12.18 -0.93
N ASP A 214 -20.78 -11.28 -1.29
CA ASP A 214 -19.36 -11.58 -1.41
C ASP A 214 -18.47 -10.78 -0.44
N GLY A 215 -17.22 -11.20 -0.30
CA GLY A 215 -16.21 -10.39 0.40
C GLY A 215 -15.83 -9.12 -0.39
N VAL A 216 -15.58 -9.28 -1.69
CA VAL A 216 -15.24 -8.19 -2.62
C VAL A 216 -15.91 -8.42 -3.97
N ASP A 217 -16.54 -7.40 -4.54
CA ASP A 217 -17.18 -7.40 -5.86
C ASP A 217 -16.71 -6.22 -6.74
N PHE A 218 -16.26 -6.51 -7.96
CA PHE A 218 -15.84 -5.53 -8.98
C PHE A 218 -16.69 -5.53 -10.28
N TRP A 219 -17.94 -6.01 -10.21
CA TRP A 219 -18.94 -6.07 -11.31
C TRP A 219 -19.02 -4.79 -12.14
N GLU A 220 -18.90 -4.89 -13.47
CA GLU A 220 -19.01 -3.76 -14.41
C GLU A 220 -18.07 -2.56 -14.11
N PHE A 221 -16.93 -2.80 -13.45
CA PHE A 221 -15.86 -1.81 -13.31
C PHE A 221 -14.76 -1.98 -14.36
N HIS A 222 -14.71 -1.07 -15.33
CA HIS A 222 -14.02 -1.25 -16.61
C HIS A 222 -12.55 -0.79 -16.66
N SER A 223 -12.02 -0.28 -15.55
CA SER A 223 -10.61 0.15 -15.41
C SER A 223 -9.80 -0.82 -14.55
N LYS A 224 -8.47 -0.63 -14.46
CA LYS A 224 -7.63 -1.48 -13.61
C LYS A 224 -7.92 -1.24 -12.13
N LEU A 225 -8.03 -2.34 -11.38
CA LEU A 225 -8.07 -2.35 -9.92
C LEU A 225 -6.90 -3.17 -9.37
N THR A 226 -6.36 -2.72 -8.23
CA THR A 226 -5.31 -3.42 -7.49
C THR A 226 -5.81 -3.73 -6.09
N ILE A 227 -5.79 -5.01 -5.69
CA ILE A 227 -6.07 -5.45 -4.32
C ILE A 227 -4.92 -6.32 -3.82
N LYS A 228 -4.44 -6.03 -2.61
CA LYS A 228 -3.29 -6.73 -2.03
C LYS A 228 -3.40 -6.94 -0.53
N ASP A 229 -2.66 -7.92 -0.02
CA ASP A 229 -2.46 -8.16 1.42
C ASP A 229 -3.78 -8.30 2.22
N SER A 230 -4.86 -8.78 1.57
CA SER A 230 -6.24 -8.72 2.07
C SER A 230 -6.90 -10.10 2.22
N ILE A 231 -7.87 -10.24 3.12
CA ILE A 231 -8.43 -11.53 3.53
C ILE A 231 -9.96 -11.53 3.39
N ALA A 232 -10.56 -12.58 2.81
CA ALA A 232 -12.02 -12.72 2.70
C ALA A 232 -12.52 -14.09 3.18
N TRP A 233 -13.46 -14.13 4.15
CA TRP A 233 -13.97 -15.41 4.67
C TRP A 233 -15.45 -15.44 5.08
N GLY A 234 -16.06 -16.63 5.03
CA GLY A 234 -17.43 -16.83 5.53
C GLY A 234 -18.54 -16.09 4.76
N ASN A 235 -18.24 -15.44 3.64
CA ASN A 235 -19.24 -14.69 2.87
C ASN A 235 -20.23 -15.66 2.17
N GLY A 236 -21.48 -15.22 1.99
CA GLY A 236 -22.54 -15.97 1.29
C GLY A 236 -23.54 -16.73 2.15
N PHE A 237 -23.32 -16.85 3.46
CA PHE A 237 -24.21 -17.63 4.34
C PHE A 237 -25.27 -16.75 4.99
N ASN A 238 -26.52 -17.22 4.98
CA ASN A 238 -27.62 -16.57 5.68
C ASN A 238 -27.44 -16.75 7.20
N ARG A 239 -27.12 -15.66 7.90
CA ARG A 239 -26.96 -15.60 9.36
C ARG A 239 -28.11 -14.87 10.07
N TRP A 240 -29.12 -14.45 9.31
CA TRP A 240 -30.14 -13.49 9.76
C TRP A 240 -31.56 -13.90 9.36
N ASP A 241 -31.76 -15.19 9.07
CA ASP A 241 -33.03 -15.81 8.68
C ASP A 241 -33.80 -15.09 7.55
N ILE A 242 -33.07 -14.45 6.64
CA ILE A 242 -33.63 -13.73 5.47
C ILE A 242 -34.36 -14.75 4.56
N PRO A 243 -35.64 -14.54 4.21
CA PRO A 243 -36.38 -15.43 3.32
C PRO A 243 -35.80 -15.50 1.91
N ASP A 244 -35.99 -16.63 1.23
CA ASP A 244 -35.63 -16.87 -0.18
C ASP A 244 -34.18 -16.48 -0.55
N PHE A 245 -33.25 -16.67 0.39
CA PHE A 245 -31.89 -16.13 0.34
C PHE A 245 -31.07 -16.56 -0.90
N THR A 246 -30.58 -15.59 -1.68
CA THR A 246 -29.86 -15.82 -2.95
C THR A 246 -28.36 -15.57 -2.91
N GLY A 247 -27.81 -14.92 -1.87
CA GLY A 247 -26.41 -14.48 -1.78
C GLY A 247 -25.33 -15.46 -2.25
N ASN A 248 -24.40 -14.99 -3.07
CA ASN A 248 -23.47 -15.76 -3.90
C ASN A 248 -22.38 -16.48 -3.10
N GLY A 249 -21.58 -15.74 -2.32
CA GLY A 249 -20.59 -16.28 -1.39
C GLY A 249 -19.18 -16.46 -1.90
N ASN A 250 -18.68 -15.57 -2.74
CA ASN A 250 -17.29 -15.55 -3.17
C ASN A 250 -16.42 -14.76 -2.17
N GLY A 251 -15.15 -15.14 -2.02
CA GLY A 251 -14.17 -14.31 -1.32
C GLY A 251 -13.85 -13.05 -2.12
N PHE A 252 -13.46 -13.23 -3.38
CA PHE A 252 -13.17 -12.15 -4.33
C PHE A 252 -13.82 -12.44 -5.70
N LYS A 253 -14.87 -11.69 -6.05
CA LYS A 253 -15.57 -11.67 -7.34
C LYS A 253 -15.04 -10.50 -8.16
N LEU A 254 -14.06 -10.80 -9.02
CA LEU A 254 -13.15 -9.81 -9.60
C LEU A 254 -13.69 -9.07 -10.83
N GLY A 255 -15.01 -9.09 -11.06
CA GLY A 255 -15.65 -8.45 -12.20
C GLY A 255 -16.96 -9.13 -12.58
N GLY A 256 -17.22 -9.22 -13.87
CA GLY A 256 -18.48 -9.71 -14.42
C GLY A 256 -19.36 -8.55 -14.89
N GLY A 257 -20.55 -8.88 -15.36
CA GLY A 257 -21.47 -7.91 -15.94
C GLY A 257 -22.62 -8.57 -16.69
N SER A 258 -23.58 -7.73 -17.06
CA SER A 258 -24.69 -8.07 -17.95
C SER A 258 -24.20 -8.49 -19.34
N ALA A 259 -25.03 -9.22 -20.08
CA ALA A 259 -24.66 -9.84 -21.37
C ALA A 259 -24.56 -8.80 -22.52
N GLY A 260 -23.50 -7.99 -22.47
CA GLY A 260 -23.19 -6.88 -23.37
C GLY A 260 -22.14 -5.95 -22.75
N ASP A 261 -22.16 -5.84 -21.42
CA ASP A 261 -21.40 -4.86 -20.64
C ASP A 261 -20.09 -5.40 -20.07
N ILE A 262 -19.80 -6.70 -20.20
CA ILE A 262 -18.51 -7.31 -19.84
C ILE A 262 -17.39 -6.81 -20.78
N LEU A 263 -16.82 -5.64 -20.48
CA LEU A 263 -15.66 -5.08 -21.18
C LEU A 263 -14.34 -5.55 -20.55
N PRO A 264 -13.23 -5.66 -21.32
CA PRO A 264 -11.93 -6.05 -20.78
C PRO A 264 -11.38 -5.04 -19.76
N ALA A 265 -11.05 -5.51 -18.55
CA ALA A 265 -10.47 -4.72 -17.47
C ALA A 265 -9.38 -5.51 -16.74
N ALA A 266 -8.32 -4.84 -16.31
CA ALA A 266 -7.20 -5.50 -15.64
C ALA A 266 -7.42 -5.63 -14.13
N ARG A 267 -6.79 -6.64 -13.51
CA ARG A 267 -6.85 -6.88 -12.06
C ARG A 267 -5.49 -7.35 -11.54
N ASP A 268 -4.93 -6.63 -10.56
CA ASP A 268 -3.81 -7.13 -9.78
C ASP A 268 -4.36 -7.63 -8.43
N VAL A 269 -4.16 -8.92 -8.13
CA VAL A 269 -4.64 -9.58 -6.92
C VAL A 269 -3.44 -10.30 -6.30
N ILE A 270 -2.88 -9.72 -5.24
CA ILE A 270 -1.52 -10.07 -4.78
C ILE A 270 -1.50 -10.37 -3.27
N ASN A 271 -0.99 -11.53 -2.86
CA ASN A 271 -0.83 -11.90 -1.45
C ASN A 271 -2.16 -11.81 -0.64
N CYS A 272 -3.30 -12.11 -1.28
CA CYS A 272 -4.60 -12.16 -0.64
C CYS A 272 -4.97 -13.59 -0.21
N ILE A 273 -5.87 -13.72 0.77
CA ILE A 273 -6.34 -15.02 1.29
C ILE A 273 -7.85 -15.12 1.22
N ALA A 274 -8.39 -16.21 0.65
CA ALA A 274 -9.83 -16.48 0.64
C ALA A 274 -10.13 -17.83 1.30
N PHE A 275 -10.94 -17.87 2.38
CA PHE A 275 -11.28 -19.14 3.03
C PHE A 275 -12.71 -19.28 3.52
N GLY A 276 -13.25 -20.50 3.54
CA GLY A 276 -14.57 -20.77 4.14
C GLY A 276 -15.75 -20.01 3.52
N ASN A 277 -15.62 -19.42 2.33
CA ASN A 277 -16.72 -18.75 1.64
C ASN A 277 -17.63 -19.80 0.96
N LYS A 278 -18.94 -19.55 0.87
CA LYS A 278 -19.95 -20.53 0.36
C LYS A 278 -19.72 -20.96 -1.10
N ALA A 279 -19.14 -20.09 -1.91
CA ALA A 279 -18.81 -20.31 -3.30
C ALA A 279 -17.29 -20.29 -3.52
N ASN A 280 -16.77 -19.42 -4.38
CA ASN A 280 -15.38 -19.50 -4.84
C ASN A 280 -14.45 -18.71 -3.90
N GLY A 281 -13.18 -19.11 -3.80
CA GLY A 281 -12.17 -18.26 -3.15
C GLY A 281 -11.93 -16.99 -3.96
N PHE A 282 -11.47 -17.17 -5.20
CA PHE A 282 -11.27 -16.13 -6.20
C PHE A 282 -12.01 -16.52 -7.49
N THR A 283 -12.78 -15.61 -8.07
CA THR A 283 -13.46 -15.84 -9.35
C THR A 283 -13.32 -14.64 -10.28
N ASP A 284 -13.07 -14.90 -11.57
CA ASP A 284 -13.18 -13.89 -12.62
C ASP A 284 -14.62 -13.41 -12.84
N ASN A 285 -15.61 -14.19 -12.40
CA ASN A 285 -17.03 -13.95 -12.64
C ASN A 285 -17.37 -13.65 -14.12
N SER A 286 -16.64 -14.28 -15.05
CA SER A 286 -16.72 -14.06 -16.50
C SER A 286 -16.11 -12.76 -17.04
N GLN A 287 -15.49 -11.95 -16.18
CA GLN A 287 -14.67 -10.80 -16.56
C GLN A 287 -13.61 -11.16 -17.61
N THR A 288 -13.34 -10.24 -18.53
CA THR A 288 -12.21 -10.35 -19.48
C THR A 288 -11.16 -9.27 -19.19
N GLY A 289 -10.00 -9.37 -19.82
CA GLY A 289 -8.84 -8.49 -19.56
C GLY A 289 -7.72 -9.20 -18.81
N ALA A 290 -6.58 -8.52 -18.66
CA ALA A 290 -5.36 -9.11 -18.12
C ALA A 290 -5.34 -9.10 -16.59
N PHE A 291 -5.37 -10.30 -15.99
CA PHE A 291 -5.30 -10.51 -14.55
C PHE A 291 -3.89 -10.96 -14.15
N ALA A 292 -3.39 -10.43 -13.04
CA ALA A 292 -2.20 -10.88 -12.34
C ALA A 292 -2.62 -11.36 -10.94
N ILE A 293 -2.87 -12.68 -10.82
CA ILE A 293 -3.22 -13.33 -9.57
C ILE A 293 -1.93 -13.98 -9.02
N GLU A 294 -1.20 -13.29 -8.15
CA GLU A 294 0.09 -13.74 -7.61
C GLU A 294 0.08 -13.94 -6.08
N ASP A 295 0.74 -15.01 -5.59
CA ASP A 295 1.00 -15.28 -4.16
C ASP A 295 -0.26 -15.46 -3.26
N ASN A 296 -1.43 -15.68 -3.83
CA ASN A 296 -2.68 -15.79 -3.08
C ASN A 296 -2.89 -17.19 -2.49
N THR A 297 -3.58 -17.28 -1.36
CA THR A 297 -3.94 -18.57 -0.73
C THR A 297 -5.45 -18.77 -0.66
N SER A 298 -5.92 -19.98 -0.98
CA SER A 298 -7.34 -20.33 -0.96
C SER A 298 -7.58 -21.64 -0.20
N TRP A 299 -8.40 -21.61 0.85
CA TRP A 299 -8.57 -22.74 1.77
C TRP A 299 -10.04 -23.01 2.13
N MET A 300 -10.50 -24.26 2.00
CA MET A 300 -11.85 -24.68 2.44
C MET A 300 -13.04 -23.83 1.94
N ASN A 301 -12.96 -23.23 0.74
CA ASN A 301 -14.13 -22.59 0.12
C ASN A 301 -15.09 -23.67 -0.44
N GLY A 302 -16.40 -23.40 -0.43
CA GLY A 302 -17.44 -24.38 -0.79
C GLY A 302 -17.46 -24.78 -2.26
N LYS A 303 -16.93 -23.94 -3.16
CA LYS A 303 -16.67 -24.22 -4.58
C LYS A 303 -15.17 -24.01 -4.88
N THR A 304 -14.82 -23.73 -6.12
CA THR A 304 -13.43 -23.66 -6.60
C THR A 304 -12.59 -22.63 -5.83
N GLY A 305 -11.35 -22.97 -5.47
CA GLY A 305 -10.42 -22.00 -4.87
C GLY A 305 -10.06 -20.86 -5.82
N PHE A 306 -9.66 -21.19 -7.06
CA PHE A 306 -9.37 -20.22 -8.13
C PHE A 306 -10.14 -20.53 -9.42
N ARG A 307 -11.12 -19.70 -9.76
CA ARG A 307 -11.95 -19.84 -10.97
C ARG A 307 -11.64 -18.71 -11.97
N SER A 308 -10.71 -18.95 -12.89
CA SER A 308 -10.32 -17.98 -13.93
C SER A 308 -10.49 -18.59 -15.31
N VAL A 309 -11.53 -18.16 -16.04
CA VAL A 309 -12.12 -18.88 -17.17
C VAL A 309 -12.12 -18.04 -18.46
N ASN A 310 -12.26 -16.73 -18.34
CA ASN A 310 -12.45 -15.76 -19.42
C ASN A 310 -11.40 -14.64 -19.40
N ALA A 311 -10.91 -14.26 -18.22
CA ALA A 311 -9.76 -13.38 -18.05
C ALA A 311 -8.50 -13.93 -18.74
N THR A 312 -7.64 -13.07 -19.25
CA THR A 312 -6.29 -13.44 -19.74
C THR A 312 -5.25 -13.16 -18.65
N GLY A 313 -3.99 -13.53 -18.86
CA GLY A 313 -2.89 -13.17 -17.96
C GLY A 313 -2.34 -14.34 -17.17
N VAL A 314 -1.95 -14.09 -15.92
CA VAL A 314 -1.05 -14.96 -15.14
C VAL A 314 -1.64 -15.31 -13.78
N LEU A 315 -1.65 -16.61 -13.46
CA LEU A 315 -1.82 -17.15 -12.10
C LEU A 315 -0.47 -17.73 -11.65
N LYS A 316 0.12 -17.20 -10.59
CA LYS A 316 1.49 -17.53 -10.21
C LYS A 316 1.71 -17.65 -8.71
N ARG A 317 2.38 -18.73 -8.29
CA ARG A 317 2.71 -19.05 -6.88
C ARG A 317 1.50 -19.11 -5.94
N ASN A 318 0.29 -19.37 -6.45
CA ASN A 318 -0.91 -19.45 -5.62
C ASN A 318 -1.06 -20.83 -4.94
N VAL A 319 -1.56 -20.83 -3.71
CA VAL A 319 -1.80 -22.03 -2.89
C VAL A 319 -3.29 -22.30 -2.81
N ALA A 320 -3.73 -23.53 -3.06
CA ALA A 320 -5.12 -23.94 -2.92
C ALA A 320 -5.22 -25.31 -2.23
N ALA A 321 -6.01 -25.38 -1.15
CA ALA A 321 -6.15 -26.55 -0.31
C ALA A 321 -7.60 -26.76 0.14
N LEU A 322 -8.10 -28.00 0.06
CA LEU A 322 -9.43 -28.41 0.55
C LEU A 322 -10.65 -27.60 0.04
N ASN A 323 -10.51 -26.83 -1.04
CA ASN A 323 -11.65 -26.14 -1.67
C ASN A 323 -12.52 -27.14 -2.43
N ASN A 324 -13.81 -26.84 -2.58
CA ASN A 324 -14.80 -27.71 -3.21
C ASN A 324 -14.79 -29.14 -2.61
N PRO A 325 -15.20 -29.33 -1.34
CA PRO A 325 -15.11 -30.62 -0.66
C PRO A 325 -16.01 -31.72 -1.26
N GLU A 326 -16.96 -31.36 -2.13
CA GLU A 326 -17.80 -32.29 -2.90
C GLU A 326 -17.19 -32.67 -4.26
N ALA A 327 -16.01 -32.13 -4.62
CA ALA A 327 -15.34 -32.45 -5.87
C ALA A 327 -14.92 -33.92 -5.95
N LEU A 328 -15.36 -34.61 -7.01
CA LEU A 328 -14.83 -35.92 -7.36
C LEU A 328 -13.31 -35.83 -7.60
N ALA A 329 -12.55 -36.82 -7.15
CA ALA A 329 -11.08 -36.85 -7.25
C ALA A 329 -10.53 -36.71 -8.69
N ASN A 330 -11.38 -36.96 -9.71
CA ASN A 330 -11.05 -36.83 -11.13
C ASN A 330 -11.39 -35.43 -11.73
N ALA A 331 -11.79 -34.45 -10.92
CA ALA A 331 -12.00 -33.08 -11.36
C ALA A 331 -10.66 -32.41 -11.76
N THR A 332 -10.70 -31.49 -12.74
CA THR A 332 -9.53 -30.69 -13.12
C THR A 332 -8.95 -29.98 -11.90
N CYS A 333 -7.64 -30.06 -11.71
CA CYS A 333 -6.93 -29.49 -10.55
C CYS A 333 -7.54 -29.90 -9.18
N PHE A 334 -8.13 -31.10 -9.07
CA PHE A 334 -8.78 -31.61 -7.85
C PHE A 334 -9.83 -30.65 -7.26
N GLY A 335 -10.57 -29.93 -8.11
CA GLY A 335 -11.54 -28.92 -7.70
C GLY A 335 -10.93 -27.61 -7.14
N GLN A 336 -9.60 -27.55 -6.97
CA GLN A 336 -8.89 -26.39 -6.40
C GLN A 336 -8.83 -25.21 -7.38
N ALA A 337 -8.69 -25.48 -8.67
CA ALA A 337 -8.67 -24.48 -9.73
C ALA A 337 -9.54 -24.88 -10.93
N THR A 338 -10.08 -23.89 -11.63
CA THR A 338 -10.83 -24.05 -12.89
C THR A 338 -10.31 -23.01 -13.88
N LEU A 339 -9.54 -23.49 -14.86
CA LEU A 339 -8.80 -22.70 -15.83
C LEU A 339 -9.15 -23.10 -17.27
N ARG A 340 -8.76 -22.28 -18.25
CA ARG A 340 -8.90 -22.53 -19.70
C ARG A 340 -7.61 -22.15 -20.45
N GLU A 341 -7.64 -22.24 -21.78
CA GLU A 341 -6.48 -22.07 -22.66
C GLU A 341 -5.93 -20.63 -22.76
N ARG A 342 -6.45 -19.67 -21.97
CA ARG A 342 -6.09 -18.24 -22.03
C ARG A 342 -5.30 -17.73 -20.82
N GLN A 343 -5.13 -18.58 -19.80
CA GLN A 343 -4.41 -18.23 -18.58
C GLN A 343 -3.06 -18.96 -18.52
N THR A 344 -2.02 -18.24 -18.11
CA THR A 344 -0.69 -18.81 -17.84
C THR A 344 -0.62 -19.19 -16.35
N SER A 345 -0.60 -20.48 -16.02
CA SER A 345 -0.28 -20.94 -14.66
C SER A 345 1.20 -21.25 -14.51
N ILE A 346 1.83 -20.72 -13.45
CA ILE A 346 3.25 -20.95 -13.13
C ILE A 346 3.44 -21.16 -11.62
N GLY A 347 3.83 -22.37 -11.22
CA GLY A 347 4.27 -22.68 -9.86
C GLY A 347 3.18 -22.55 -8.81
N ASN A 348 1.91 -22.69 -9.20
CA ASN A 348 0.79 -22.82 -8.27
C ASN A 348 0.75 -24.25 -7.72
N SER A 349 0.16 -24.42 -6.53
CA SER A 349 0.00 -25.74 -5.88
C SER A 349 -0.65 -26.83 -6.74
N TRP A 350 -1.47 -26.47 -7.74
CA TRP A 350 -2.12 -27.40 -8.66
C TRP A 350 -1.32 -27.71 -9.94
N ASP A 351 -0.21 -27.00 -10.20
CA ASP A 351 0.62 -27.19 -11.40
C ASP A 351 1.56 -28.40 -11.29
N VAL A 352 1.74 -28.94 -10.07
CA VAL A 352 2.67 -30.05 -9.79
C VAL A 352 2.02 -31.40 -10.12
N LEU A 353 2.32 -31.91 -11.31
CA LEU A 353 1.84 -33.21 -11.79
C LEU A 353 2.19 -34.34 -10.79
N GLY A 354 1.18 -35.05 -10.31
CA GLY A 354 1.32 -36.18 -9.38
C GLY A 354 1.51 -35.80 -7.91
N ALA A 355 1.47 -34.51 -7.55
CA ALA A 355 1.44 -34.12 -6.14
C ALA A 355 0.13 -34.54 -5.45
N ALA A 356 0.23 -34.85 -4.15
CA ALA A 356 -0.95 -35.03 -3.31
C ALA A 356 -1.65 -33.67 -3.07
N ALA A 357 -2.98 -33.69 -2.96
CA ALA A 357 -3.74 -32.50 -2.63
C ALA A 357 -3.36 -31.96 -1.23
N LEU A 358 -3.23 -30.64 -1.11
CA LEU A 358 -2.88 -29.98 0.15
C LEU A 358 -4.02 -30.10 1.17
N THR A 359 -3.64 -30.33 2.44
CA THR A 359 -4.55 -30.52 3.58
C THR A 359 -4.22 -29.57 4.73
N ASN A 360 -4.97 -29.62 5.83
CA ASN A 360 -4.64 -28.81 7.02
C ASN A 360 -3.23 -29.10 7.57
N ALA A 361 -2.75 -30.34 7.45
CA ALA A 361 -1.38 -30.73 7.85
C ALA A 361 -0.29 -30.21 6.90
N SER A 362 -0.67 -29.63 5.75
CA SER A 362 0.27 -28.94 4.85
C SER A 362 0.63 -27.53 5.32
N PHE A 363 -0.03 -27.02 6.37
CA PHE A 363 0.18 -25.67 6.92
C PHE A 363 0.73 -25.74 8.36
N LYS A 364 1.48 -24.70 8.76
CA LYS A 364 1.98 -24.50 10.13
C LYS A 364 0.86 -24.17 11.12
N SER A 365 -0.16 -23.45 10.66
CA SER A 365 -1.42 -23.27 11.38
C SER A 365 -2.59 -23.11 10.42
N VAL A 366 -3.75 -23.59 10.82
CA VAL A 366 -5.08 -23.31 10.23
C VAL A 366 -6.02 -22.61 11.23
N ASP A 367 -5.48 -22.10 12.34
CA ASP A 367 -6.23 -21.41 13.38
C ASP A 367 -6.65 -20.00 12.91
N ILE A 368 -7.94 -19.84 12.62
CA ILE A 368 -8.57 -18.61 12.13
C ILE A 368 -8.45 -17.45 13.14
N SER A 369 -8.32 -17.73 14.45
CA SER A 369 -8.22 -16.68 15.49
C SER A 369 -7.01 -15.76 15.28
N LEU A 370 -5.95 -16.29 14.65
CA LEU A 370 -4.73 -15.59 14.26
C LEU A 370 -4.96 -14.47 13.24
N VAL A 371 -6.12 -14.43 12.57
CA VAL A 371 -6.47 -13.40 11.56
C VAL A 371 -7.81 -12.70 11.80
N SER A 372 -8.69 -13.27 12.64
CA SER A 372 -9.99 -12.67 12.98
C SER A 372 -9.96 -11.73 14.21
N GLY A 373 -8.86 -11.69 14.96
CA GLY A 373 -8.71 -10.82 16.13
C GLY A 373 -8.71 -9.31 15.83
N ALA A 374 -8.59 -8.49 16.88
CA ALA A 374 -8.44 -7.04 16.73
C ALA A 374 -7.14 -6.67 15.98
N ARG A 375 -7.18 -5.58 15.20
CA ARG A 375 -5.99 -4.99 14.57
C ARG A 375 -5.13 -4.28 15.63
N GLY A 376 -3.83 -4.21 15.40
CA GLY A 376 -2.94 -3.29 16.13
C GLY A 376 -3.23 -1.82 15.80
N LYS A 377 -2.67 -0.88 16.58
CA LYS A 377 -2.90 0.57 16.38
C LYS A 377 -2.54 1.06 14.97
N ASN A 378 -1.56 0.43 14.32
CA ASN A 378 -1.17 0.62 12.91
C ASN A 378 -2.14 0.06 11.86
N GLY A 379 -3.31 -0.43 12.27
CA GLY A 379 -4.29 -1.05 11.37
C GLY A 379 -3.90 -2.43 10.87
N LYS A 380 -2.74 -2.98 11.24
CA LYS A 380 -2.31 -4.31 10.77
C LYS A 380 -2.85 -5.41 11.69
N ILE A 381 -3.11 -6.58 11.13
CA ILE A 381 -3.26 -7.81 11.93
C ILE A 381 -1.91 -8.23 12.52
N VAL A 382 -1.93 -9.11 13.51
CA VAL A 382 -0.70 -9.61 14.16
C VAL A 382 0.02 -10.59 13.22
N PRO A 383 1.36 -10.51 13.08
CA PRO A 383 2.18 -11.53 12.41
C PRO A 383 1.86 -12.96 12.90
N SER A 384 1.57 -13.89 11.99
CA SER A 384 1.16 -15.24 12.37
C SER A 384 1.51 -16.32 11.35
N ASP A 385 1.52 -17.58 11.79
CA ASP A 385 1.76 -18.76 10.93
C ASP A 385 0.48 -19.25 10.21
N PHE A 386 -0.61 -18.46 10.18
CA PHE A 386 -1.88 -18.85 9.57
C PHE A 386 -1.74 -19.05 8.06
N LEU A 387 -2.06 -20.27 7.61
CA LEU A 387 -1.91 -20.75 6.23
C LEU A 387 -0.49 -20.60 5.65
N VAL A 388 0.53 -20.44 6.49
CA VAL A 388 1.94 -20.62 6.11
C VAL A 388 2.18 -22.10 5.84
N LEU A 389 2.72 -22.48 4.67
CA LEU A 389 3.02 -23.88 4.37
C LEU A 389 4.08 -24.44 5.33
N ALA A 390 3.92 -25.71 5.72
CA ALA A 390 4.83 -26.40 6.62
C ALA A 390 6.23 -26.61 5.99
N ASP A 391 7.27 -26.67 6.82
CA ASP A 391 8.65 -26.87 6.35
C ASP A 391 8.77 -28.20 5.59
N GLY A 392 9.22 -28.15 4.33
CA GLY A 392 9.27 -29.30 3.42
C GLY A 392 8.06 -29.44 2.48
N MET A 393 6.94 -28.75 2.75
CA MET A 393 5.80 -28.64 1.82
C MET A 393 6.04 -27.55 0.76
N GLU A 394 7.21 -27.56 0.14
CA GLU A 394 7.53 -26.65 -0.97
C GLU A 394 6.78 -27.09 -2.24
N VAL A 395 6.13 -26.14 -2.93
CA VAL A 395 5.59 -26.38 -4.28
C VAL A 395 6.78 -26.45 -5.24
N VAL A 396 7.31 -27.67 -5.45
CA VAL A 396 8.58 -27.88 -6.16
C VAL A 396 8.51 -27.34 -7.59
N PHE A 397 9.29 -26.30 -7.86
CA PHE A 397 9.36 -25.64 -9.16
C PHE A 397 10.08 -26.49 -10.21
N VAL A 398 9.33 -27.30 -10.97
CA VAL A 398 9.82 -27.87 -12.22
C VAL A 398 9.47 -26.92 -13.36
N LEU A 399 10.47 -26.22 -13.90
CA LEU A 399 10.31 -25.34 -15.07
C LEU A 399 10.08 -26.18 -16.35
N ILE A 400 8.84 -26.60 -16.59
CA ILE A 400 8.39 -27.13 -17.87
C ILE A 400 7.33 -26.19 -18.46
N SER A 401 7.72 -25.36 -19.43
CA SER A 401 6.82 -24.51 -20.19
C SER A 401 6.04 -25.32 -21.24
N LEU A 402 5.12 -26.19 -20.79
CA LEU A 402 4.18 -26.86 -21.68
C LEU A 402 2.99 -25.94 -21.98
N PRO A 403 2.77 -25.50 -23.23
CA PRO A 403 1.48 -24.92 -23.61
C PRO A 403 0.42 -26.03 -23.51
N TYR A 404 -0.58 -25.84 -22.65
CA TYR A 404 -1.63 -26.83 -22.40
C TYR A 404 -2.47 -27.08 -23.67
N ARG A 405 -2.17 -28.16 -24.40
CA ARG A 405 -2.93 -28.62 -25.57
C ARG A 405 -3.77 -29.83 -25.20
N SER A 406 -5.09 -29.71 -25.33
CA SER A 406 -6.01 -30.82 -25.12
C SER A 406 -6.08 -31.76 -26.33
N THR A 407 -5.18 -32.75 -26.38
CA THR A 407 -5.29 -33.91 -27.30
C THR A 407 -4.97 -35.19 -26.55
N GLY A 408 -5.99 -35.97 -26.20
CA GLY A 408 -5.80 -37.29 -25.60
C GLY A 408 -5.71 -38.38 -26.66
N LEU A 409 -4.74 -39.29 -26.53
CA LEU A 409 -4.78 -40.66 -27.04
C LEU A 409 -3.63 -41.52 -26.46
N ASN A 410 -3.99 -42.73 -26.03
CA ASN A 410 -3.20 -43.94 -25.83
C ASN A 410 -1.77 -43.90 -25.24
N SER A 411 -1.65 -44.58 -24.09
CA SER A 411 -0.52 -45.41 -23.65
C SER A 411 0.67 -45.59 -24.60
N ALA A 412 1.79 -44.95 -24.27
CA ALA A 412 3.13 -45.36 -24.68
C ALA A 412 4.04 -45.40 -23.44
N VAL A 413 4.58 -46.58 -23.12
CA VAL A 413 5.51 -46.75 -21.98
C VAL A 413 6.91 -46.32 -22.42
N LEU A 414 7.43 -45.25 -21.82
CA LEU A 414 8.84 -44.84 -21.97
C LEU A 414 9.65 -45.34 -20.77
N SER A 415 10.75 -46.03 -21.03
CA SER A 415 11.57 -46.71 -20.03
C SER A 415 12.47 -45.76 -19.22
N PRO A 416 12.63 -45.94 -17.89
CA PRO A 416 13.44 -45.08 -17.05
C PRO A 416 14.94 -45.40 -17.17
N SER A 417 15.64 -44.79 -18.14
CA SER A 417 17.10 -44.99 -18.32
C SER A 417 17.90 -43.77 -18.80
N ARG A 418 17.29 -42.60 -19.03
CA ARG A 418 17.99 -41.36 -19.43
C ARG A 418 17.38 -40.07 -18.84
N LEU A 419 17.34 -39.96 -17.52
CA LEU A 419 17.08 -38.69 -16.80
C LEU A 419 18.06 -38.56 -15.63
N ASN A 420 19.25 -38.05 -15.91
CA ASN A 420 20.24 -37.64 -14.89
C ASN A 420 20.50 -36.13 -15.00
N THR A 421 20.92 -35.52 -13.90
CA THR A 421 21.20 -34.08 -13.73
C THR A 421 20.04 -33.13 -14.08
N TYR A 422 19.14 -32.95 -13.10
CA TYR A 422 18.39 -31.70 -12.91
C TYR A 422 18.79 -31.08 -11.58
N SER A 423 19.02 -29.77 -11.55
CA SER A 423 19.34 -29.04 -10.32
C SER A 423 18.07 -28.83 -9.49
N LEU A 424 17.96 -29.45 -8.32
CA LEU A 424 16.92 -29.12 -7.34
C LEU A 424 17.21 -27.73 -6.75
N ILE A 425 16.52 -26.71 -7.24
CA ILE A 425 16.41 -25.42 -6.56
C ILE A 425 15.27 -25.54 -5.54
N ARG A 426 15.61 -25.65 -4.25
CA ARG A 426 14.64 -25.56 -3.15
C ARG A 426 14.28 -24.11 -2.91
N LEU A 427 12.99 -23.81 -2.76
CA LEU A 427 12.45 -22.47 -2.55
C LEU A 427 11.36 -22.55 -1.50
N ARG A 428 11.69 -22.13 -0.28
CA ARG A 428 10.78 -22.14 0.87
C ARG A 428 9.58 -21.23 0.60
N PHE A 429 8.38 -21.79 0.76
CA PHE A 429 7.15 -21.00 0.70
C PHE A 429 6.96 -20.19 1.99
N TYR A 430 6.77 -18.88 1.83
CA TYR A 430 6.29 -17.98 2.87
C TYR A 430 5.16 -17.12 2.28
N PRO A 431 3.87 -17.44 2.49
CA PRO A 431 2.81 -16.46 2.25
C PRO A 431 3.00 -15.32 3.24
N ARG A 432 2.89 -14.07 2.77
CA ARG A 432 3.39 -12.91 3.53
C ARG A 432 2.32 -12.37 4.47
N LEU A 433 1.93 -13.15 5.47
CA LEU A 433 1.24 -12.61 6.65
C LEU A 433 2.25 -11.91 7.56
N ILE A 434 2.67 -10.71 7.13
CA ILE A 434 3.35 -9.68 7.94
C ILE A 434 4.52 -10.25 8.74
N LEU A 435 5.47 -10.93 8.09
CA LEU A 435 6.58 -11.58 8.78
C LEU A 435 7.66 -10.56 9.18
N SER A 436 7.72 -10.23 10.47
CA SER A 436 8.91 -9.69 11.14
C SER A 436 9.12 -10.42 12.48
N ARG A 437 9.74 -11.61 12.43
CA ARG A 437 10.09 -12.40 13.62
C ARG A 437 11.50 -12.05 14.10
N ASN A 438 11.59 -11.29 15.18
CA ASN A 438 12.79 -11.19 16.01
C ASN A 438 13.16 -12.58 16.57
N PHE A 439 14.04 -13.32 15.91
CA PHE A 439 14.65 -14.52 16.49
C PHE A 439 15.91 -14.14 17.27
N ARG A 440 15.83 -14.23 18.60
CA ARG A 440 17.04 -14.28 19.44
C ARG A 440 17.71 -15.64 19.28
N SER A 441 19.02 -15.63 19.08
CA SER A 441 19.85 -16.81 18.84
C SER A 441 19.77 -17.84 19.96
N TRP A 442 19.66 -19.12 19.59
CA TRP A 442 20.04 -20.26 20.43
C TRP A 442 21.03 -21.11 19.64
N CYS A 443 22.32 -20.95 19.93
CA CYS A 443 23.39 -21.68 19.26
C CYS A 443 23.48 -23.11 19.80
N ILE A 444 23.22 -24.11 18.96
CA ILE A 444 23.59 -25.50 19.25
C ILE A 444 25.08 -25.67 18.93
N VAL A 445 25.94 -25.31 19.87
CA VAL A 445 27.37 -25.63 19.80
C VAL A 445 27.56 -27.11 20.14
N ARG A 446 28.09 -27.90 19.20
CA ARG A 446 28.58 -29.24 19.50
C ARG A 446 29.83 -29.12 20.36
N LYS A 447 29.88 -29.84 21.47
CA LYS A 447 31.06 -29.94 22.32
C LYS A 447 31.98 -31.06 21.80
N SER A 448 33.26 -30.75 21.62
CA SER A 448 34.35 -31.71 21.42
C SER A 448 35.66 -31.10 21.92
N ASP A 449 35.85 -31.23 23.23
CA ASP A 449 37.08 -31.62 23.93
C ASP A 449 38.35 -30.74 23.93
N ASP A 450 38.96 -30.78 25.13
CA ASP A 450 40.34 -30.55 25.58
C ASP A 450 41.01 -29.17 25.76
N ASP A 451 41.63 -29.08 26.95
CA ASP A 451 42.84 -28.39 27.42
C ASP A 451 42.98 -26.86 27.60
N SER A 452 42.81 -26.49 28.89
CA SER A 452 43.85 -25.87 29.75
C SER A 452 43.84 -24.35 30.06
N VAL A 453 43.58 -24.06 31.35
CA VAL A 453 44.31 -23.17 32.28
C VAL A 453 45.06 -21.94 31.73
N VAL A 454 44.65 -20.72 32.13
CA VAL A 454 45.33 -19.87 33.15
C VAL A 454 44.30 -18.93 33.83
N ASP A 455 44.56 -18.55 35.09
CA ASP A 455 43.99 -17.40 35.81
C ASP A 455 44.51 -16.03 35.22
N GLU A 456 44.26 -14.81 35.73
CA GLU A 456 43.69 -14.29 37.00
C GLU A 456 43.22 -12.82 36.81
N ASP A 457 42.58 -12.22 37.83
CA ASP A 457 42.64 -10.77 38.20
C ASP A 457 42.09 -9.62 37.27
N GLN A 458 41.54 -8.48 37.73
CA GLN A 458 41.04 -8.00 39.05
C GLN A 458 39.91 -6.93 38.93
N TYR A 459 38.95 -6.99 39.87
CA TYR A 459 38.31 -5.93 40.72
C TYR A 459 38.01 -4.49 40.19
N ALA A 460 37.07 -3.69 40.74
CA ALA A 460 35.86 -3.94 41.55
C ALA A 460 35.10 -2.61 41.86
N ASN A 461 33.93 -2.76 42.52
CA ASN A 461 33.12 -1.77 43.26
C ASN A 461 32.12 -0.92 42.45
N VAL A 462 30.80 -0.92 42.68
CA VAL A 462 29.91 -1.09 43.86
C VAL A 462 29.80 0.14 44.75
N CYS A 463 28.60 0.74 44.80
CA CYS A 463 27.93 1.17 46.04
C CYS A 463 26.41 1.43 45.83
N ILE A 464 25.61 1.22 46.89
CA ILE A 464 24.13 1.25 46.94
C ILE A 464 23.73 2.03 48.22
N PRO A 465 22.78 2.99 48.19
CA PRO A 465 21.46 2.79 48.84
C PRO A 465 20.31 3.57 48.12
N VAL A 466 19.01 3.50 48.46
CA VAL A 466 18.30 3.02 49.69
C VAL A 466 17.01 2.23 49.36
N SER A 467 16.21 1.83 50.36
CA SER A 467 15.19 0.76 50.37
C SER A 467 13.74 1.23 50.70
N PRO A 468 12.70 0.35 50.66
CA PRO A 468 11.27 0.72 50.66
C PRO A 468 10.47 0.33 51.93
N GLU A 469 9.15 0.60 51.93
CA GLU A 469 8.12 0.09 52.85
C GLU A 469 7.09 -0.76 52.05
N LEU A 470 6.83 -2.04 52.41
CA LEU A 470 5.71 -2.56 53.23
C LEU A 470 4.30 -2.19 52.69
N CYS A 471 3.34 -3.12 52.53
CA CYS A 471 3.29 -4.57 52.81
C CYS A 471 2.28 -5.26 51.82
N CYS A 472 1.74 -6.49 51.97
CA CYS A 472 1.56 -7.40 53.11
C CYS A 472 1.44 -8.91 52.70
N THR A 473 0.92 -9.73 53.61
CA THR A 473 0.69 -11.20 53.57
C THR A 473 -0.53 -11.64 52.73
N LEU A 474 -0.73 -12.92 52.35
CA LEU A 474 -0.21 -14.26 52.73
C LEU A 474 -0.26 -15.17 51.45
N HIS A 475 0.14 -16.46 51.30
CA HIS A 475 0.60 -17.54 52.19
C HIS A 475 1.46 -18.59 51.41
N LEU A 476 1.72 -19.76 52.00
CA LEU A 476 2.42 -20.96 51.47
C LEU A 476 1.65 -22.23 51.96
N ALA A 477 1.94 -23.50 51.62
CA ALA A 477 3.07 -24.15 50.94
C ALA A 477 2.63 -25.44 50.20
N PRO A 478 3.47 -26.06 49.33
CA PRO A 478 3.21 -27.36 48.68
C PRO A 478 4.02 -28.53 49.28
N ASP A 479 3.63 -29.79 49.04
CA ASP A 479 4.61 -30.91 48.92
C ASP A 479 4.08 -32.23 48.28
N SER A 480 5.04 -33.11 47.95
CA SER A 480 4.96 -34.56 47.66
C SER A 480 4.58 -35.09 46.25
N ARG A 481 5.45 -35.97 45.75
CA ARG A 481 5.28 -36.98 44.67
C ARG A 481 5.13 -38.39 45.35
N PRO A 482 5.14 -39.61 44.72
CA PRO A 482 5.41 -39.96 43.31
C PRO A 482 4.66 -41.18 42.64
N ILE A 483 4.70 -41.19 41.30
CA ILE A 483 4.97 -42.32 40.34
C ILE A 483 4.30 -43.71 40.53
N ARG A 484 3.48 -44.12 39.54
CA ARG A 484 3.58 -45.32 38.64
C ARG A 484 2.45 -45.26 37.58
N GLU A 485 2.71 -45.39 36.27
CA GLU A 485 2.88 -46.64 35.46
C GLU A 485 1.68 -47.63 35.60
N VAL A 486 1.02 -48.15 34.55
CA VAL A 486 1.52 -48.74 33.28
C VAL A 486 0.55 -48.56 32.08
N TRP A 487 1.13 -48.64 30.88
CA TRP A 487 0.63 -48.62 29.49
C TRP A 487 -0.68 -49.34 29.04
N HIS A 488 -1.27 -48.75 27.98
CA HIS A 488 -1.59 -49.34 26.64
C HIS A 488 -3.03 -49.69 26.16
N THR A 489 -3.17 -49.54 24.83
CA THR A 489 -4.17 -50.02 23.84
C THR A 489 -5.51 -49.27 23.60
N SER A 490 -5.79 -49.11 22.29
CA SER A 490 -6.95 -48.50 21.62
C SER A 490 -8.01 -49.59 21.25
N PRO A 491 -9.13 -49.32 20.51
CA PRO A 491 -9.61 -48.07 19.88
C PRO A 491 -11.14 -47.78 20.05
N LEU A 492 -11.62 -46.77 19.30
CA LEU A 492 -12.94 -46.59 18.60
C LEU A 492 -14.12 -47.55 18.91
N PRO A 493 -15.40 -47.09 18.87
CA PRO A 493 -15.92 -46.22 17.79
C PRO A 493 -17.00 -45.17 18.16
N SER A 494 -17.50 -44.47 17.14
CA SER A 494 -18.76 -43.71 17.15
C SER A 494 -19.97 -44.59 16.76
N PRO A 495 -21.21 -44.12 17.00
CA PRO A 495 -22.27 -44.31 16.02
C PRO A 495 -23.16 -43.07 15.80
N GLN A 496 -23.98 -43.12 14.73
CA GLN A 496 -24.96 -42.08 14.36
C GLN A 496 -26.38 -42.43 14.88
N GLN A 497 -27.21 -41.38 15.06
CA GLN A 497 -28.68 -41.30 14.93
C GLN A 497 -29.57 -42.51 15.33
N ALA A 498 -30.43 -42.32 16.36
CA ALA A 498 -31.76 -42.98 16.42
C ALA A 498 -32.78 -42.31 17.38
N LEU A 499 -33.87 -41.80 16.79
CA LEU A 499 -35.29 -41.98 17.17
C LEU A 499 -35.89 -41.68 18.58
N LEU A 500 -37.06 -41.03 18.53
CA LEU A 500 -38.28 -41.20 19.36
C LEU A 500 -38.34 -40.73 20.83
N SER A 501 -38.79 -39.49 20.98
CA SER A 501 -39.93 -39.03 21.83
C SER A 501 -40.38 -39.85 23.05
N ARG A 502 -40.50 -39.17 24.21
CA ARG A 502 -41.35 -39.61 25.34
C ARG A 502 -42.21 -38.50 25.96
N HIS A 503 -43.51 -38.83 26.03
CA HIS A 503 -44.46 -38.53 27.11
C HIS A 503 -45.15 -37.14 27.15
N VAL A 504 -46.33 -37.14 27.78
CA VAL A 504 -47.41 -36.16 27.64
C VAL A 504 -47.78 -35.57 29.01
N GLY A 505 -47.86 -34.23 29.08
CA GLY A 505 -48.57 -33.49 30.14
C GLY A 505 -49.96 -33.07 29.68
N ARG A 506 -50.97 -33.10 30.56
CA ARG A 506 -52.40 -32.95 30.23
C ARG A 506 -52.92 -31.50 30.31
N VAL A 507 -53.81 -31.13 29.36
CA VAL A 507 -55.16 -30.50 29.54
C VAL A 507 -55.22 -29.11 30.24
N ALA A 508 -56.02 -28.11 29.85
CA ALA A 508 -57.17 -27.97 28.93
C ALA A 508 -57.09 -26.64 28.12
N GLY A 509 -57.99 -26.30 27.19
CA GLY A 509 -59.19 -27.00 26.68
C GLY A 509 -60.07 -26.11 25.78
N THR A 510 -61.13 -26.72 25.20
CA THR A 510 -62.31 -26.10 24.52
C THR A 510 -62.08 -25.08 23.38
N GLY A 511 -62.61 -25.30 22.16
CA GLY A 511 -63.39 -26.45 21.69
C GLY A 511 -63.94 -26.31 20.25
N THR A 512 -64.68 -27.35 19.83
CA THR A 512 -65.77 -27.40 18.81
C THR A 512 -65.73 -26.49 17.56
N ARG A 513 -65.99 -26.96 16.32
CA ARG A 513 -66.41 -28.29 15.82
C ARG A 513 -66.30 -28.30 14.28
N GLY A 514 -65.99 -29.44 13.67
CA GLY A 514 -66.40 -29.76 12.29
C GLY A 514 -65.29 -29.93 11.23
N GLY A 515 -65.16 -31.17 10.73
CA GLY A 515 -64.76 -31.46 9.34
C GLY A 515 -65.93 -32.19 8.66
N PRO A 516 -65.71 -33.15 7.72
CA PRO A 516 -64.45 -33.54 7.07
C PRO A 516 -64.62 -33.85 5.54
N ARG A 517 -63.61 -34.52 4.94
CA ARG A 517 -63.64 -35.25 3.64
C ARG A 517 -63.65 -34.37 2.35
N ALA A 518 -63.24 -34.83 1.16
CA ALA A 518 -62.85 -36.19 0.75
C ALA A 518 -61.79 -36.27 -0.40
N THR A 519 -60.88 -37.25 -0.28
CA THR A 519 -60.41 -38.20 -1.32
C THR A 519 -59.90 -37.78 -2.73
N ASN A 520 -58.62 -38.11 -2.95
CA ASN A 520 -58.10 -39.05 -3.97
C ASN A 520 -57.87 -38.71 -5.47
N LYS A 521 -56.75 -39.30 -5.92
CA LYS A 521 -56.39 -39.87 -7.25
C LYS A 521 -55.70 -38.97 -8.31
N LYS A 522 -54.82 -39.67 -9.05
CA LYS A 522 -53.79 -39.19 -9.99
C LYS A 522 -54.21 -39.45 -11.43
N GLU A 523 -53.73 -38.64 -12.37
CA GLU A 523 -53.18 -39.00 -13.70
C GLU A 523 -52.50 -37.70 -14.25
N ARG A 524 -51.31 -37.64 -14.88
CA ARG A 524 -50.66 -38.38 -16.01
C ARG A 524 -51.40 -38.14 -17.35
N CYS A 525 -50.77 -37.80 -18.49
CA CYS A 525 -49.34 -37.75 -18.92
C CYS A 525 -49.15 -36.73 -20.09
N SER A 526 -48.12 -35.86 -20.11
CA SER A 526 -46.87 -35.98 -20.94
C SER A 526 -46.94 -35.26 -22.35
N PRO A 527 -45.97 -35.36 -23.31
CA PRO A 527 -45.05 -34.21 -23.57
C PRO A 527 -44.60 -33.92 -25.05
N LEU A 528 -43.61 -33.00 -25.23
CA LEU A 528 -42.77 -32.75 -26.44
C LEU A 528 -43.50 -32.03 -27.64
N ARG A 529 -42.86 -31.33 -28.61
CA ARG A 529 -41.48 -31.34 -29.16
C ARG A 529 -41.17 -30.05 -30.00
N ASN A 530 -39.91 -29.81 -30.37
CA ASN A 530 -39.44 -28.73 -31.27
C ASN A 530 -39.94 -28.82 -32.74
N ARG A 531 -40.18 -27.66 -33.42
CA ARG A 531 -39.52 -27.29 -34.71
C ARG A 531 -39.77 -25.85 -35.24
N LYS A 532 -38.87 -25.43 -36.14
CA LYS A 532 -38.77 -24.14 -36.84
C LYS A 532 -39.96 -23.83 -37.78
N SER A 533 -40.33 -22.55 -37.98
CA SER A 533 -39.96 -21.75 -39.20
C SER A 533 -40.89 -20.56 -39.54
N ASN A 534 -40.30 -19.56 -40.22
CA ASN A 534 -40.87 -18.54 -41.13
C ASN A 534 -42.39 -18.24 -41.15
N GLY A 535 -42.80 -17.15 -40.49
CA GLY A 535 -43.00 -15.83 -41.15
C GLY A 535 -44.25 -15.53 -42.02
N LYS A 536 -44.53 -14.21 -42.10
CA LYS A 536 -45.43 -13.44 -43.00
C LYS A 536 -46.96 -13.35 -42.71
N LYS A 537 -47.35 -12.07 -42.55
CA LYS A 537 -48.49 -11.34 -43.16
C LYS A 537 -49.88 -11.30 -42.49
N GLN A 538 -50.31 -10.05 -42.23
CA GLN A 538 -51.63 -9.44 -42.48
C GLN A 538 -52.87 -10.01 -41.74
N GLY A 539 -53.86 -9.20 -41.33
CA GLY A 539 -54.05 -7.75 -41.43
C GLY A 539 -55.55 -7.37 -41.35
N ASN A 540 -55.88 -6.07 -41.22
CA ASN A 540 -57.24 -5.49 -41.21
C ASN A 540 -58.11 -5.88 -39.99
N ASP A 541 -59.09 -5.13 -39.48
CA ASP A 541 -59.53 -3.71 -39.56
C ASP A 541 -60.30 -3.40 -38.24
N GLY A 542 -60.62 -2.19 -37.79
CA GLY A 542 -60.43 -0.83 -38.33
C GLY A 542 -61.71 0.04 -38.19
N LYS A 543 -61.68 1.14 -37.39
CA LYS A 543 -62.66 2.26 -37.41
C LYS A 543 -62.18 3.49 -36.61
N LYS A 544 -62.68 4.70 -36.94
CA LYS A 544 -62.19 6.02 -36.46
C LYS A 544 -63.30 6.99 -36.03
N VAL A 545 -62.94 7.88 -35.09
CA VAL A 545 -63.26 9.33 -34.90
C VAL A 545 -62.04 9.90 -34.11
N GLY A 546 -61.58 11.16 -34.08
CA GLY A 546 -61.84 12.48 -34.73
C GLY A 546 -61.13 13.53 -33.83
N CYS A 547 -60.27 14.46 -34.26
CA CYS A 547 -60.34 15.54 -35.28
C CYS A 547 -61.12 16.78 -34.80
N GLU A 548 -60.61 18.02 -34.87
CA GLU A 548 -59.32 18.60 -35.33
C GLU A 548 -59.25 20.09 -34.84
N PRO A 549 -58.23 20.95 -35.14
CA PRO A 549 -57.03 20.85 -35.99
C PRO A 549 -55.73 20.85 -35.13
N ASP A 550 -54.50 21.28 -35.50
CA ASP A 550 -53.99 22.04 -36.66
C ASP A 550 -52.48 21.72 -36.99
N PHE A 551 -51.64 22.73 -37.25
CA PHE A 551 -50.37 22.66 -38.00
C PHE A 551 -49.11 23.07 -37.18
N GLU A 552 -47.85 23.00 -37.68
CA GLU A 552 -47.38 22.75 -39.06
C GLU A 552 -46.13 21.82 -39.15
N ARG A 553 -45.86 21.40 -40.39
CA ARG A 553 -44.70 20.70 -40.98
C ARG A 553 -43.34 21.44 -40.88
N GLY A 554 -42.19 20.80 -41.14
CA GLY A 554 -41.91 19.36 -41.28
C GLY A 554 -40.69 18.94 -42.13
N MET A 555 -40.13 17.76 -41.80
CA MET A 555 -39.38 16.80 -42.64
C MET A 555 -37.91 17.03 -43.11
N SER A 556 -37.25 15.88 -43.33
CA SER A 556 -35.92 15.61 -43.92
C SER A 556 -36.08 14.45 -44.94
N PRO A 557 -35.09 13.61 -45.34
CA PRO A 557 -33.65 13.75 -45.65
C PRO A 557 -33.31 13.16 -47.07
N ARG A 558 -32.01 13.05 -47.49
CA ARG A 558 -31.40 11.84 -48.17
C ARG A 558 -29.95 11.96 -48.75
N ARG A 559 -29.07 11.04 -48.29
CA ARG A 559 -28.13 10.13 -49.02
C ARG A 559 -27.05 10.58 -50.05
N HIS A 560 -25.84 10.00 -49.88
CA HIS A 560 -24.87 9.46 -50.89
C HIS A 560 -24.04 10.48 -51.75
N ARG A 561 -22.78 10.20 -52.22
CA ARG A 561 -21.73 9.17 -51.92
C ARG A 561 -20.35 9.57 -52.55
N ASN A 562 -19.25 9.05 -51.98
CA ASN A 562 -17.95 8.68 -52.61
C ASN A 562 -16.92 9.72 -53.13
N ARG A 563 -15.63 9.37 -52.91
CA ARG A 563 -14.34 9.90 -53.47
C ARG A 563 -13.95 11.33 -53.04
N GLY A 564 -12.66 11.67 -52.89
CA GLY A 564 -11.41 10.90 -53.07
C GLY A 564 -10.22 11.53 -52.33
N GLU A 565 -9.02 10.93 -52.45
CA GLU A 565 -7.81 11.31 -51.68
C GLU A 565 -7.07 12.53 -52.26
N GLY A 566 -6.33 13.26 -51.40
CA GLY A 566 -5.44 14.37 -51.77
C GLY A 566 -4.48 14.71 -50.61
N LYS A 567 -3.24 15.14 -50.91
CA LYS A 567 -2.14 15.29 -49.92
C LYS A 567 -1.67 16.74 -49.74
N MET A 568 -1.16 17.01 -48.53
CA MET A 568 0.03 17.81 -48.17
C MET A 568 0.18 19.28 -48.62
N LEU A 569 0.60 20.11 -47.63
CA LEU A 569 1.56 21.24 -47.71
C LEU A 569 1.19 22.44 -48.63
N ASP A 570 1.54 23.69 -48.33
CA ASP A 570 2.54 24.23 -47.39
C ASP A 570 2.18 25.67 -46.91
N THR A 571 3.17 26.38 -46.34
CA THR A 571 3.34 27.85 -46.17
C THR A 571 2.48 28.80 -47.05
N THR A 572 2.17 30.05 -46.65
CA THR A 572 3.02 31.03 -45.93
C THR A 572 2.21 32.13 -45.22
N VAL A 573 2.87 32.91 -44.34
CA VAL A 573 2.36 34.16 -43.72
C VAL A 573 2.76 35.39 -44.54
N GLU A 574 1.86 36.36 -44.75
CA GLU A 574 2.23 37.80 -44.80
C GLU A 574 1.06 38.75 -44.46
N ASN A 575 1.37 40.03 -44.18
CA ASN A 575 0.49 41.02 -43.52
C ASN A 575 -0.25 41.98 -44.48
N ARG A 576 -1.35 42.63 -44.00
CA ARG A 576 -1.76 44.02 -44.35
C ARG A 576 -2.98 44.55 -43.55
N GLY A 577 -3.01 45.87 -43.26
CA GLY A 577 -4.22 46.66 -42.87
C GLY A 577 -4.63 46.60 -41.38
N VAL A 578 -4.57 47.61 -40.47
CA VAL A 578 -4.27 49.07 -40.45
C VAL A 578 -5.50 50.03 -40.44
N ARG A 579 -5.69 50.77 -39.31
CA ARG A 579 -6.54 51.99 -39.04
C ARG A 579 -8.07 51.81 -38.85
N ASP A 580 -8.83 52.65 -38.10
CA ASP A 580 -8.52 53.79 -37.18
C ASP A 580 -9.74 54.18 -36.26
N VAL A 581 -9.55 55.23 -35.42
CA VAL A 581 -10.54 56.22 -34.89
C VAL A 581 -10.90 56.19 -33.36
N MET A 582 -11.04 57.41 -32.79
CA MET A 582 -11.29 57.81 -31.37
C MET A 582 -12.83 57.94 -31.06
N SER A 583 -13.38 58.35 -29.88
CA SER A 583 -13.13 59.46 -28.92
C SER A 583 -13.89 59.24 -27.57
N MET A 584 -13.43 59.65 -26.37
CA MET A 584 -13.57 60.97 -25.69
C MET A 584 -14.99 61.57 -25.65
N SER A 585 -15.49 62.25 -24.59
CA SER A 585 -15.07 62.55 -23.18
C SER A 585 -16.35 62.95 -22.35
N SER A 586 -16.43 63.39 -21.09
CA SER A 586 -15.55 63.87 -19.97
C SER A 586 -16.28 63.55 -18.62
N SER A 587 -16.15 64.11 -17.40
CA SER A 587 -15.43 65.22 -16.69
C SER A 587 -15.25 64.78 -15.18
N ALA A 588 -15.18 65.53 -14.05
CA ALA A 588 -15.31 66.95 -13.61
C ALA A 588 -14.56 67.19 -12.25
N LEU A 589 -14.87 68.28 -11.49
CA LEU A 589 -14.26 68.73 -10.20
C LEU A 589 -15.32 69.55 -9.37
N PRO A 590 -15.16 69.95 -8.07
CA PRO A 590 -13.96 70.57 -7.43
C PRO A 590 -13.68 70.23 -5.92
N CYS A 591 -12.81 71.03 -5.26
CA CYS A 591 -12.15 70.74 -3.97
C CYS A 591 -12.59 71.64 -2.77
N GLN A 592 -12.42 71.16 -1.52
CA GLN A 592 -12.15 71.95 -0.28
C GLN A 592 -11.84 71.01 0.93
N ALA A 593 -11.48 71.51 2.13
CA ALA A 593 -10.08 71.82 2.53
C ALA A 593 -9.84 71.73 4.08
N LYS A 594 -8.55 71.57 4.48
CA LYS A 594 -7.91 71.83 5.81
C LYS A 594 -8.18 70.91 7.03
N SER A 595 -7.08 70.60 7.73
CA SER A 595 -6.97 70.17 9.15
C SER A 595 -6.95 71.39 10.10
N PRO A 596 -7.03 71.25 11.45
CA PRO A 596 -5.84 70.94 12.27
C PRO A 596 -6.11 70.22 13.63
N GLY A 597 -5.08 69.99 14.45
CA GLY A 597 -5.20 69.92 15.93
C GLY A 597 -4.53 68.75 16.67
N VAL A 598 -3.47 69.04 17.42
CA VAL A 598 -2.89 68.21 18.51
C VAL A 598 -2.80 69.12 19.75
N VAL A 599 -2.99 68.62 21.00
CA VAL A 599 -2.36 69.09 22.28
C VAL A 599 -3.01 68.54 23.59
N ILE A 600 -2.26 67.72 24.35
CA ILE A 600 -1.95 67.80 25.82
C ILE A 600 -2.95 67.43 26.97
N ASN A 601 -2.55 66.37 27.73
CA ASN A 601 -2.42 66.18 29.21
C ASN A 601 -3.56 66.00 30.27
N VAL A 602 -3.47 64.84 30.98
CA VAL A 602 -3.18 64.64 32.44
C VAL A 602 -4.28 64.68 33.54
N ARG A 603 -4.10 63.74 34.52
CA ARG A 603 -4.74 63.54 35.86
C ARG A 603 -6.22 63.11 35.85
N ALA A 604 -6.68 62.07 36.58
CA ALA A 604 -6.20 61.26 37.71
C ALA A 604 -6.40 61.84 39.13
N ASP A 605 -7.18 61.09 39.93
CA ASP A 605 -7.26 61.00 41.40
C ASP A 605 -8.26 59.86 41.74
N TYR A 606 -8.41 59.32 42.95
CA TYR A 606 -7.48 58.86 44.01
C TYR A 606 -8.36 58.27 45.14
N ARG A 607 -8.02 57.12 45.73
CA ARG A 607 -8.34 56.81 47.16
C ARG A 607 -7.65 55.53 47.64
N GLN A 608 -7.01 55.62 48.80
CA GLN A 608 -6.21 54.56 49.42
C GLN A 608 -6.19 54.75 50.94
N ILE A 609 -6.54 53.72 51.72
CA ILE A 609 -6.22 53.55 53.16
C ILE A 609 -6.20 52.03 53.43
N GLY A 610 -5.22 51.40 54.10
CA GLY A 610 -3.90 51.87 54.53
C GLY A 610 -3.16 50.89 55.47
N LEU A 611 -1.83 51.04 55.56
CA LEU A 611 -1.00 51.14 56.79
C LEU A 611 -1.00 49.97 57.82
N LYS A 612 0.12 49.43 58.33
CA LYS A 612 1.59 49.77 58.43
C LYS A 612 2.40 48.43 58.32
N ARG A 613 3.71 48.17 58.57
CA ARG A 613 5.08 48.75 58.86
C ARG A 613 6.05 47.50 58.84
N SER A 614 7.39 47.44 58.86
CA SER A 614 8.63 48.25 58.64
C SER A 614 9.80 47.20 58.54
N ILE A 615 10.81 47.26 57.65
CA ILE A 615 12.06 48.09 57.65
C ILE A 615 12.92 47.86 58.92
N PRO A 616 14.27 47.56 58.87
CA PRO A 616 15.27 47.83 57.79
C PRO A 616 16.40 46.78 57.43
N ARG A 617 16.90 46.83 56.17
CA ARG A 617 18.33 46.73 55.70
C ARG A 617 19.16 45.42 55.86
N PHE A 618 20.19 45.09 55.03
CA PHE A 618 20.71 45.61 53.74
C PHE A 618 21.61 44.56 53.01
N ASN A 619 21.70 44.65 51.66
CA ASN A 619 22.69 44.04 50.73
C ASN A 619 22.66 42.48 50.61
N SER A 620 22.93 41.84 49.46
CA SER A 620 23.62 42.26 48.21
C SER A 620 22.87 41.85 46.91
N ILE A 621 23.45 42.21 45.75
CA ILE A 621 22.87 42.10 44.40
C ILE A 621 23.01 40.69 43.78
N VAL A 622 21.92 40.13 43.22
CA VAL A 622 21.83 39.46 41.89
C VAL A 622 20.39 39.65 41.34
N LYS A 623 20.22 39.82 40.01
CA LYS A 623 18.90 39.75 39.34
C LYS A 623 18.77 38.45 38.54
N LEU A 624 17.65 37.74 38.69
CA LEU A 624 17.12 36.80 37.70
C LEU A 624 15.58 36.94 37.65
N PRO A 625 14.96 37.13 36.48
CA PRO A 625 13.51 37.07 36.33
C PRO A 625 13.06 35.62 36.05
N PHE A 626 12.09 35.10 36.81
CA PHE A 626 11.41 33.86 36.44
C PHE A 626 10.37 34.13 35.34
N VAL A 627 10.41 33.32 34.28
CA VAL A 627 9.61 33.51 33.07
C VAL A 627 8.25 32.83 33.20
N GLN A 628 7.25 33.42 32.57
CA GLN A 628 5.88 32.94 32.49
C GLN A 628 5.80 31.63 31.68
N TYR A 629 5.30 30.54 32.29
CA TYR A 629 5.17 29.26 31.61
C TYR A 629 4.00 29.25 30.62
N SER A 630 4.31 29.41 29.33
CA SER A 630 3.37 29.11 28.24
C SER A 630 3.41 27.62 27.93
N VAL A 631 2.37 26.88 28.32
CA VAL A 631 2.19 25.48 27.91
C VAL A 631 1.62 25.45 26.49
N SER A 632 2.50 25.41 25.50
CA SER A 632 2.12 25.18 24.11
C SER A 632 1.68 23.73 23.92
N LEU A 633 0.36 23.51 23.92
CA LEU A 633 -0.21 22.24 23.46
C LEU A 633 0.07 22.10 21.96
N ILE A 634 1.00 21.23 21.58
CA ILE A 634 1.19 20.84 20.19
C ILE A 634 0.07 19.86 19.86
N ILE A 635 -0.97 20.36 19.20
CA ILE A 635 -1.97 19.51 18.55
C ILE A 635 -1.36 19.08 17.22
N GLU A 636 -1.00 17.81 17.10
CA GLU A 636 -0.44 17.24 15.88
C GLU A 636 -1.49 17.29 14.76
N GLU A 637 -1.15 17.90 13.63
CA GLU A 637 -2.01 17.94 12.44
C GLU A 637 -2.19 16.52 11.86
N PRO A 638 -3.38 16.19 11.31
CA PRO A 638 -3.60 14.90 10.67
C PRO A 638 -2.68 14.74 9.46
N HIS A 639 -2.40 13.49 9.10
CA HIS A 639 -1.49 13.19 8.02
C HIS A 639 -2.13 13.41 6.65
N ILE A 640 -2.20 14.68 6.24
CA ILE A 640 -2.14 15.06 4.83
C ILE A 640 -0.97 14.31 4.19
N MET A 641 -1.18 13.72 3.02
CA MET A 641 -0.12 12.96 2.36
C MET A 641 1.03 13.88 1.96
N LYS A 642 2.17 13.68 2.63
CA LYS A 642 3.34 14.56 2.54
C LYS A 642 3.82 14.72 1.11
N CYS A 643 4.22 15.94 0.72
CA CYS A 643 4.82 16.17 -0.59
C CYS A 643 6.27 15.63 -0.64
N ILE A 644 6.58 14.83 -1.65
CA ILE A 644 7.81 14.05 -1.76
C ILE A 644 8.68 14.54 -2.90
N GLY A 645 9.94 14.87 -2.60
CA GLY A 645 10.98 15.15 -3.57
C GLY A 645 11.87 13.95 -3.83
N ILE A 646 12.33 13.79 -5.07
CA ILE A 646 13.42 12.86 -5.41
C ILE A 646 14.50 13.65 -6.15
N PHE A 647 15.73 13.66 -5.61
CA PHE A 647 16.83 14.46 -6.13
C PHE A 647 18.18 13.70 -6.13
N PRO A 648 18.85 13.53 -7.29
CA PRO A 648 18.33 13.68 -8.65
C PRO A 648 17.42 12.52 -9.07
N GLY A 649 16.21 12.83 -9.58
CA GLY A 649 15.24 11.81 -10.03
C GLY A 649 15.68 10.97 -11.23
N SER A 650 16.49 11.52 -12.15
CA SER A 650 16.84 10.89 -13.43
C SER A 650 18.08 9.98 -13.41
N GLY A 651 18.48 9.48 -12.23
CA GLY A 651 19.57 8.51 -12.08
C GLY A 651 19.08 7.05 -12.11
N GLY A 652 19.99 6.07 -12.19
CA GLY A 652 19.61 4.64 -12.26
C GLY A 652 18.90 4.09 -11.03
N LEU A 653 19.17 4.63 -9.83
CA LEU A 653 18.42 4.33 -8.60
C LEU A 653 17.16 5.20 -8.50
N GLY A 654 17.29 6.51 -8.76
CA GLY A 654 16.17 7.47 -8.67
C GLY A 654 15.01 7.14 -9.62
N GLY A 655 15.33 6.70 -10.84
CA GLY A 655 14.39 6.20 -11.84
C GLY A 655 13.57 5.05 -11.27
N SER A 656 14.26 3.94 -10.93
CA SER A 656 13.60 2.79 -10.33
C SER A 656 12.83 3.13 -9.05
N THR A 657 13.28 4.09 -8.26
CA THR A 657 12.59 4.53 -7.04
C THR A 657 11.26 5.22 -7.39
N TYR A 658 11.25 6.18 -8.32
CA TYR A 658 10.00 6.84 -8.71
C TYR A 658 9.07 5.89 -9.48
N ASP A 659 9.63 4.97 -10.28
CA ASP A 659 8.86 3.94 -10.98
C ASP A 659 8.06 3.05 -10.01
N TYR A 660 8.59 2.76 -8.81
CA TYR A 660 7.84 2.04 -7.77
C TYR A 660 6.99 2.98 -6.90
N LEU A 661 7.44 4.20 -6.62
CA LEU A 661 6.70 5.15 -5.79
C LEU A 661 5.36 5.55 -6.45
N LEU A 662 5.33 5.70 -7.79
CA LEU A 662 4.13 5.92 -8.59
C LEU A 662 3.13 4.73 -8.60
N LYS A 663 3.51 3.57 -8.05
CA LYS A 663 2.63 2.41 -7.82
C LYS A 663 2.13 2.31 -6.37
N LEU A 664 2.62 3.19 -5.49
CA LEU A 664 2.40 3.17 -4.04
C LEU A 664 1.72 4.45 -3.54
N LEU A 665 1.93 5.57 -4.23
CA LEU A 665 1.43 6.91 -3.92
C LEU A 665 0.94 7.63 -5.20
N PRO A 666 0.07 8.65 -5.07
CA PRO A 666 -0.40 9.46 -6.19
C PRO A 666 0.72 10.34 -6.80
N SER A 667 0.70 10.55 -8.11
CA SER A 667 1.77 11.28 -8.82
C SER A 667 1.86 12.76 -8.44
N ASP A 668 0.75 13.40 -8.11
CA ASP A 668 0.63 14.83 -7.78
C ASP A 668 1.32 15.23 -6.47
N HIS A 669 1.52 14.26 -5.56
CA HIS A 669 2.32 14.44 -4.35
C HIS A 669 3.84 14.29 -4.60
N ILE A 670 4.27 13.83 -5.79
CA ILE A 670 5.67 13.53 -6.12
C ILE A 670 6.29 14.62 -7.00
N ILE A 671 7.53 15.00 -6.69
CA ILE A 671 8.32 16.00 -7.41
C ILE A 671 9.69 15.43 -7.79
N LEU A 672 9.94 15.24 -9.08
CA LEU A 672 11.26 14.87 -9.59
C LEU A 672 12.12 16.10 -9.82
N ILE A 673 13.23 16.20 -9.11
CA ILE A 673 14.17 17.31 -9.23
C ILE A 673 15.37 16.84 -10.04
N ASN A 674 15.61 17.48 -11.19
CA ASN A 674 16.54 16.99 -12.21
C ASN A 674 17.38 18.13 -12.80
N ARG A 675 18.57 17.83 -13.31
CA ARG A 675 19.33 18.78 -14.16
C ARG A 675 18.57 19.07 -15.48
N HIS A 676 17.81 18.07 -15.92
CA HIS A 676 17.06 18.01 -17.17
C HIS A 676 15.59 17.57 -16.92
N PRO A 677 14.73 18.42 -16.31
CA PRO A 677 13.33 18.07 -16.04
C PRO A 677 12.52 17.80 -17.33
N GLU A 678 12.94 18.31 -18.47
CA GLU A 678 12.34 18.06 -19.79
C GLU A 678 12.41 16.58 -20.24
N ARG A 679 13.20 15.76 -19.55
CA ARG A 679 13.35 14.31 -19.81
C ARG A 679 12.42 13.42 -18.96
N VAL A 680 11.57 14.01 -18.12
CA VAL A 680 10.56 13.24 -17.37
C VAL A 680 9.44 12.79 -18.34
N PRO A 681 9.05 11.50 -18.33
CA PRO A 681 8.00 11.00 -19.23
C PRO A 681 6.67 11.77 -19.10
N GLN A 682 6.11 12.16 -20.23
CA GLN A 682 5.00 13.11 -20.28
C GLN A 682 3.66 12.52 -19.83
N GLU A 683 3.52 11.19 -19.89
CA GLU A 683 2.44 10.42 -19.28
C GLU A 683 2.37 10.62 -17.77
N HIS A 684 3.51 10.65 -17.06
CA HIS A 684 3.51 10.90 -15.62
C HIS A 684 3.14 12.35 -15.30
N ILE A 685 3.67 13.31 -16.08
CA ILE A 685 3.32 14.74 -15.92
C ILE A 685 1.82 14.97 -16.11
N LYS A 686 1.21 14.34 -17.13
CA LYS A 686 -0.24 14.37 -17.37
C LYS A 686 -1.05 13.75 -16.23
N ASN A 687 -0.48 12.75 -15.55
CA ASN A 687 -1.08 12.10 -14.37
C ASN A 687 -0.77 12.82 -13.04
N GLY A 688 -0.25 14.06 -13.10
CA GLY A 688 -0.03 14.94 -11.94
C GLY A 688 1.42 15.13 -11.52
N LEU A 689 2.37 14.30 -12.01
CA LEU A 689 3.77 14.34 -11.57
C LEU A 689 4.39 15.72 -11.85
N ARG A 690 5.11 16.26 -10.87
CA ARG A 690 5.78 17.56 -10.99
C ARG A 690 7.26 17.36 -11.26
N ALA A 691 7.85 18.21 -12.10
CA ALA A 691 9.28 18.23 -12.38
C ALA A 691 9.88 19.62 -12.07
N ARG A 692 11.08 19.66 -11.47
CA ARG A 692 11.81 20.89 -11.14
C ARG A 692 13.26 20.81 -11.59
N LYS A 693 13.88 21.96 -11.86
CA LYS A 693 15.29 22.05 -12.31
C LYS A 693 16.24 22.35 -11.15
N ALA A 694 17.20 21.46 -10.88
CA ALA A 694 18.38 21.72 -10.05
C ALA A 694 19.48 20.67 -10.29
N SER A 695 20.70 20.95 -9.88
CA SER A 695 21.74 19.92 -9.66
C SER A 695 22.59 20.26 -8.44
N TYR A 696 23.49 19.35 -8.05
CA TYR A 696 24.36 19.52 -6.88
C TYR A 696 25.30 20.75 -6.98
N GLU A 697 25.49 21.27 -8.19
CA GLU A 697 26.28 22.47 -8.50
C GLU A 697 25.43 23.75 -8.57
N SER A 698 24.11 23.68 -8.31
CA SER A 698 23.22 24.83 -8.22
C SER A 698 23.50 25.67 -6.96
N SER A 699 23.10 26.96 -6.96
CA SER A 699 23.30 27.81 -5.77
C SER A 699 22.40 27.34 -4.60
N PRO A 700 22.74 27.67 -3.34
CA PRO A 700 21.89 27.36 -2.19
C PRO A 700 20.46 27.87 -2.35
N SER A 701 20.28 29.08 -2.91
CA SER A 701 18.98 29.68 -3.23
C SER A 701 18.21 28.91 -4.33
N ASP A 702 18.88 28.41 -5.36
CA ASP A 702 18.23 27.60 -6.40
C ASP A 702 17.79 26.24 -5.84
N LEU A 703 18.62 25.63 -4.97
CA LEU A 703 18.30 24.40 -4.27
C LEU A 703 17.11 24.60 -3.32
N GLU A 704 17.09 25.70 -2.55
CA GLU A 704 15.98 26.04 -1.66
C GLU A 704 14.68 26.27 -2.45
N ALA A 705 14.74 26.98 -3.59
CA ALA A 705 13.59 27.15 -4.48
C ALA A 705 13.14 25.80 -5.13
N ALA A 706 14.08 24.92 -5.47
CA ALA A 706 13.80 23.59 -6.00
C ALA A 706 13.22 22.63 -4.94
N PHE A 707 13.54 22.82 -3.66
CA PHE A 707 12.99 22.04 -2.53
C PHE A 707 11.73 22.67 -1.90
N ALA A 708 11.40 23.92 -2.18
CA ALA A 708 10.27 24.64 -1.55
C ALA A 708 8.94 23.86 -1.59
N GLY A 709 8.31 23.68 -0.42
CA GLY A 709 7.05 22.93 -0.30
C GLY A 709 7.18 21.42 -0.49
N ILE A 710 8.36 20.86 -0.28
CA ILE A 710 8.60 19.41 -0.14
C ILE A 710 8.84 19.12 1.34
N GLU A 711 8.17 18.11 1.87
CA GLU A 711 8.28 17.70 3.28
C GLU A 711 9.18 16.47 3.44
N VAL A 712 9.17 15.58 2.46
CA VAL A 712 9.97 14.35 2.45
C VAL A 712 10.90 14.37 1.24
N LEU A 713 12.21 14.43 1.46
CA LEU A 713 13.19 14.43 0.37
C LEU A 713 13.95 13.11 0.33
N PHE A 714 13.92 12.40 -0.81
CA PHE A 714 14.90 11.37 -1.12
C PHE A 714 16.11 12.01 -1.82
N LEU A 715 17.19 12.16 -1.06
CA LEU A 715 18.49 12.65 -1.49
C LEU A 715 19.36 11.47 -1.94
N ILE A 716 19.50 11.33 -3.26
CA ILE A 716 20.37 10.33 -3.89
C ILE A 716 21.78 10.91 -4.00
N SER A 717 22.76 10.23 -3.41
CA SER A 717 24.13 10.73 -3.24
C SER A 717 24.80 11.21 -4.53
N TYR A 718 25.66 12.21 -4.42
CA TYR A 718 26.41 12.75 -5.53
C TYR A 718 27.36 11.70 -6.13
N PRO A 719 27.42 11.55 -7.47
CA PRO A 719 28.25 10.53 -8.15
C PRO A 719 29.74 10.94 -8.22
N SER A 720 30.39 11.10 -7.07
CA SER A 720 31.84 11.16 -6.94
C SER A 720 32.29 10.39 -5.71
N HIS A 721 33.32 9.57 -5.88
CA HIS A 721 33.89 8.73 -4.82
C HIS A 721 35.00 9.41 -4.01
N VAL A 722 35.42 10.62 -4.38
CA VAL A 722 36.44 11.40 -3.67
C VAL A 722 35.79 12.10 -2.48
N HIS A 723 36.32 11.88 -1.28
CA HIS A 723 35.69 12.22 -0.01
C HIS A 723 35.43 13.72 0.13
N GLU A 724 36.48 14.54 0.14
CA GLU A 724 36.35 15.99 0.33
C GLU A 724 35.56 16.66 -0.80
N TYR A 725 35.59 16.11 -2.03
CA TYR A 725 34.80 16.68 -3.14
C TYR A 725 33.30 16.38 -3.01
N ARG A 726 32.90 15.13 -2.71
CA ARG A 726 31.49 14.81 -2.42
C ARG A 726 30.99 15.60 -1.21
N LYS A 727 31.77 15.62 -0.12
CA LYS A 727 31.46 16.39 1.11
C LYS A 727 31.21 17.87 0.81
N LYS A 728 32.08 18.50 0.00
CA LYS A 728 31.96 19.90 -0.43
C LYS A 728 30.65 20.21 -1.17
N VAL A 729 30.16 19.32 -2.03
CA VAL A 729 28.93 19.58 -2.82
C VAL A 729 27.64 19.04 -2.17
N GLN A 730 27.74 17.99 -1.35
CA GLN A 730 26.55 17.27 -0.84
C GLN A 730 26.02 17.82 0.49
N LEU A 731 26.89 18.26 1.42
CA LEU A 731 26.44 18.85 2.68
C LEU A 731 25.66 20.18 2.51
N PRO A 732 26.03 21.08 1.56
CA PRO A 732 25.19 22.23 1.23
C PRO A 732 23.76 21.89 0.81
N VAL A 733 23.55 20.75 0.14
CA VAL A 733 22.21 20.30 -0.30
C VAL A 733 21.35 19.87 0.89
N VAL A 734 21.92 19.12 1.86
CA VAL A 734 21.21 18.78 3.11
C VAL A 734 20.77 20.06 3.84
N ASN A 735 21.66 21.05 3.90
CA ASN A 735 21.37 22.33 4.55
C ASN A 735 20.32 23.17 3.78
N ALA A 736 20.32 23.12 2.45
CA ALA A 736 19.32 23.77 1.60
C ALA A 736 17.94 23.09 1.73
N ALA A 737 17.89 21.75 1.76
CA ALA A 737 16.66 21.00 1.97
C ALA A 737 15.98 21.37 3.30
N ARG A 738 16.75 21.43 4.42
CA ARG A 738 16.23 21.87 5.71
C ARG A 738 15.72 23.31 5.68
N ARG A 739 16.46 24.25 5.09
CA ARG A 739 16.02 25.66 4.95
C ARG A 739 14.77 25.82 4.10
N ALA A 740 14.54 24.93 3.12
CA ALA A 740 13.33 24.91 2.30
C ALA A 740 12.09 24.31 2.99
N GLY A 741 12.24 23.80 4.23
CA GLY A 741 11.14 23.27 5.05
C GLY A 741 11.00 21.75 5.08
N VAL A 742 11.92 20.99 4.46
CA VAL A 742 11.92 19.52 4.49
C VAL A 742 11.95 19.01 5.93
N LYS A 743 11.02 18.11 6.27
CA LYS A 743 10.81 17.52 7.60
C LYS A 743 11.46 16.15 7.75
N HIS A 744 11.57 15.39 6.66
CA HIS A 744 12.26 14.10 6.65
C HIS A 744 13.17 13.95 5.42
N LEU A 745 14.40 13.50 5.63
CA LEU A 745 15.36 13.26 4.56
C LEU A 745 15.76 11.78 4.49
N PHE A 746 15.27 11.08 3.48
CA PHE A 746 15.80 9.77 3.08
C PHE A 746 17.12 9.99 2.33
N TYR A 747 18.20 9.33 2.73
CA TYR A 747 19.52 9.47 2.12
C TYR A 747 20.01 8.14 1.55
N SER A 748 20.37 8.10 0.26
CA SER A 748 21.07 6.94 -0.32
C SER A 748 22.54 6.94 0.11
N SER A 749 22.82 6.30 1.22
CA SER A 749 24.16 5.88 1.62
C SER A 749 24.58 4.62 0.86
N LEU A 750 25.66 3.95 1.28
CA LEU A 750 26.25 2.81 0.56
C LEU A 750 26.65 1.69 1.54
N ALA A 751 26.51 0.43 1.13
CA ALA A 751 26.81 -0.75 1.95
C ALA A 751 28.31 -1.09 2.03
N PHE A 752 29.11 -0.14 2.55
CA PHE A 752 30.44 -0.36 3.13
C PHE A 752 30.37 -0.11 4.65
N GLY A 753 31.48 -0.31 5.38
CA GLY A 753 31.49 -0.27 6.84
C GLY A 753 30.72 -1.42 7.50
N GLY A 754 30.65 -2.59 6.87
CA GLY A 754 30.07 -3.81 7.44
C GLY A 754 28.62 -3.65 7.89
N ASP A 755 28.29 -4.20 9.06
CA ASP A 755 26.96 -4.06 9.65
C ASP A 755 26.81 -2.68 10.30
N LEU A 756 26.50 -1.69 9.47
CA LEU A 756 26.13 -0.31 9.83
C LEU A 756 27.19 0.52 10.61
N GLN A 757 28.44 0.07 10.69
CA GLN A 757 29.51 0.73 11.45
C GLN A 757 29.82 2.15 10.94
N ASP A 758 30.36 3.01 11.81
CA ASP A 758 30.65 4.42 11.49
C ASP A 758 32.06 4.67 10.91
N GLU A 759 32.79 3.61 10.61
CA GLU A 759 34.14 3.60 10.04
C GLU A 759 34.22 2.69 8.80
N SER A 760 35.25 2.90 7.98
CA SER A 760 35.50 2.19 6.72
C SER A 760 36.87 2.61 6.17
N VAL A 761 37.64 1.69 5.59
CA VAL A 761 38.88 2.02 4.86
C VAL A 761 38.61 2.57 3.45
N ALA A 762 37.42 2.30 2.88
CA ALA A 762 37.04 2.82 1.56
C ALA A 762 36.75 4.35 1.58
N GLU A 763 37.48 5.12 0.77
CA GLU A 763 37.29 6.57 0.56
C GLU A 763 35.84 6.90 0.21
N VAL A 764 35.25 6.13 -0.73
CA VAL A 764 33.88 6.35 -1.22
C VAL A 764 32.88 6.37 -0.06
N MET A 765 33.12 5.53 0.97
CA MET A 765 32.27 5.41 2.13
C MET A 765 32.55 6.48 3.20
N GLN A 766 33.80 6.93 3.38
CA GLN A 766 34.09 8.07 4.26
C GLN A 766 33.29 9.34 3.87
N ALA A 767 33.03 9.49 2.57
CA ALA A 767 32.15 10.50 2.02
C ALA A 767 30.65 10.32 2.38
N HIS A 768 30.16 9.07 2.43
CA HIS A 768 28.81 8.73 2.90
C HIS A 768 28.70 8.90 4.42
N LEU A 769 29.63 8.35 5.20
CA LEU A 769 29.74 8.50 6.66
C LEU A 769 29.77 9.97 7.10
N SER A 770 30.45 10.84 6.37
CA SER A 770 30.44 12.29 6.64
C SER A 770 29.07 12.93 6.42
N THR A 771 28.22 12.35 5.57
CA THR A 771 26.83 12.78 5.37
C THR A 771 25.90 12.19 6.42
N GLU A 772 26.09 10.92 6.80
CA GLU A 772 25.37 10.29 7.93
C GLU A 772 25.60 11.08 9.23
N ARG A 773 26.86 11.39 9.56
CA ARG A 773 27.23 12.21 10.72
C ARG A 773 26.64 13.63 10.66
N HIS A 774 26.60 14.25 9.47
CA HIS A 774 25.97 15.57 9.31
C HIS A 774 24.45 15.52 9.50
N LEU A 775 23.77 14.51 8.95
CA LEU A 775 22.32 14.30 9.14
C LEU A 775 21.98 14.05 10.62
N ALA A 776 22.76 13.23 11.31
CA ALA A 776 22.62 13.01 12.75
C ALA A 776 22.81 14.31 13.55
N SER A 777 23.85 15.09 13.26
CA SER A 777 24.09 16.39 13.90
C SER A 777 22.99 17.42 13.62
N VAL A 778 22.36 17.37 12.44
CA VAL A 778 21.25 18.25 12.08
C VAL A 778 19.98 17.85 12.84
N ALA A 779 19.59 16.58 12.81
CA ALA A 779 18.40 16.10 13.54
C ALA A 779 18.53 16.24 15.08
N ALA A 780 19.75 16.15 15.62
CA ALA A 780 20.02 16.40 17.03
C ALA A 780 19.97 17.89 17.44
N SER A 781 20.05 18.82 16.48
CA SER A 781 19.99 20.28 16.71
C SER A 781 18.70 20.94 16.24
N ASP A 782 17.91 20.26 15.42
CA ASP A 782 16.61 20.70 14.90
C ASP A 782 15.58 19.56 15.01
N PRO A 783 14.80 19.48 16.11
CA PRO A 783 13.78 18.44 16.29
C PRO A 783 12.64 18.46 15.26
N SER A 784 12.55 19.49 14.41
CA SER A 784 11.59 19.54 13.30
C SER A 784 12.11 18.87 12.01
N PHE A 785 13.37 18.42 12.02
CA PHE A 785 14.04 17.70 10.95
C PHE A 785 14.44 16.29 11.40
N THR A 786 14.08 15.29 10.60
CA THR A 786 14.45 13.88 10.81
C THR A 786 15.05 13.28 9.55
N TYR A 787 15.68 12.11 9.65
CA TYR A 787 16.29 11.43 8.51
C TYR A 787 16.18 9.91 8.56
N THR A 788 16.44 9.26 7.44
CA THR A 788 16.69 7.81 7.34
C THR A 788 17.85 7.59 6.39
N SER A 789 18.95 6.99 6.85
CA SER A 789 20.09 6.65 5.98
C SER A 789 19.95 5.22 5.45
N ILE A 790 19.73 5.06 4.16
CA ILE A 790 19.63 3.76 3.51
C ILE A 790 21.01 3.43 2.92
N ARG A 791 21.75 2.50 3.54
CA ARG A 791 22.98 1.94 2.98
C ARG A 791 22.60 0.97 1.86
N GLU A 792 22.54 1.51 0.65
CA GLU A 792 22.20 0.79 -0.57
C GLU A 792 23.30 -0.23 -0.90
N GLY A 793 22.91 -1.48 -1.16
CA GLY A 793 23.81 -2.57 -1.51
C GLY A 793 24.64 -2.29 -2.76
N LEU A 794 25.85 -2.85 -2.82
CA LEU A 794 26.69 -2.74 -4.02
C LEU A 794 25.93 -3.33 -5.21
N TYR A 795 25.63 -2.50 -6.22
CA TYR A 795 24.74 -2.89 -7.31
C TYR A 795 25.35 -4.02 -8.12
N SER A 796 24.60 -5.08 -8.39
CA SER A 796 24.97 -6.13 -9.34
C SER A 796 25.33 -5.54 -10.71
N GLU A 797 24.58 -4.51 -11.15
CA GLU A 797 24.83 -3.75 -12.37
C GLU A 797 26.07 -2.83 -12.30
N SER A 798 26.74 -2.72 -11.14
CA SER A 798 27.97 -1.94 -10.96
C SER A 798 29.25 -2.77 -10.98
N TYR A 799 29.17 -4.10 -11.18
CA TYR A 799 30.33 -5.00 -11.19
C TYR A 799 31.57 -4.49 -11.96
N PRO A 800 31.48 -3.77 -13.11
CA PRO A 800 32.67 -3.39 -13.86
C PRO A 800 33.66 -2.57 -13.04
N ILE A 801 33.20 -1.69 -12.13
CA ILE A 801 34.10 -0.83 -11.34
C ILE A 801 34.96 -1.63 -10.34
N TYR A 802 34.50 -2.82 -9.96
CA TYR A 802 35.20 -3.78 -9.08
C TYR A 802 36.01 -4.83 -9.86
N THR A 803 35.85 -4.89 -11.18
CA THR A 803 36.53 -5.82 -12.09
C THR A 803 37.30 -5.08 -13.20
N SER A 804 38.00 -4.00 -12.86
CA SER A 804 38.84 -3.19 -13.77
C SER A 804 38.14 -2.76 -15.09
N PHE A 805 36.86 -2.42 -15.00
CA PHE A 805 35.98 -2.06 -16.12
C PHE A 805 35.81 -3.13 -17.20
N PHE A 806 35.93 -4.40 -16.83
CA PHE A 806 35.51 -5.52 -17.68
C PHE A 806 34.03 -5.39 -18.08
N ASP A 807 33.74 -5.58 -19.36
CA ASP A 807 32.40 -5.52 -19.95
C ASP A 807 32.05 -6.89 -20.56
N ILE A 808 30.95 -7.51 -20.10
CA ILE A 808 30.46 -8.77 -20.64
C ILE A 808 29.95 -8.66 -22.09
N ASN A 809 29.59 -7.45 -22.54
CA ASN A 809 29.07 -7.21 -23.89
C ASN A 809 30.17 -6.83 -24.88
N SER A 810 31.25 -6.18 -24.41
CA SER A 810 32.48 -5.88 -25.18
C SER A 810 33.75 -6.44 -24.49
N PRO A 811 33.88 -7.77 -24.27
CA PRO A 811 34.99 -8.33 -23.50
C PRO A 811 36.33 -8.14 -24.22
N SER A 812 37.32 -7.62 -23.50
CA SER A 812 38.65 -7.31 -24.04
C SER A 812 39.39 -8.55 -24.58
N SER A 813 40.45 -8.35 -25.35
CA SER A 813 41.34 -9.45 -25.79
C SER A 813 42.06 -10.15 -24.64
N SER A 814 42.23 -9.49 -23.48
CA SER A 814 42.77 -10.10 -22.26
C SER A 814 41.85 -11.19 -21.72
N ASN A 815 42.45 -12.26 -21.21
CA ASN A 815 41.80 -13.26 -20.35
C ASN A 815 42.00 -12.96 -18.85
N GLU A 816 42.65 -11.84 -18.50
CA GLU A 816 42.93 -11.42 -17.13
C GLU A 816 42.24 -10.10 -16.78
N ILE A 817 41.56 -10.11 -15.63
CA ILE A 817 41.05 -8.93 -14.93
C ILE A 817 42.11 -8.51 -13.90
N LEU A 818 42.63 -7.30 -14.05
CA LEU A 818 43.77 -6.79 -13.28
C LEU A 818 43.27 -5.86 -12.16
N ILE A 819 43.27 -6.34 -10.92
CA ILE A 819 42.77 -5.61 -9.74
C ILE A 819 43.68 -5.84 -8.51
N PRO A 820 43.71 -4.93 -7.52
CA PRO A 820 44.50 -5.09 -6.29
C PRO A 820 43.85 -6.03 -5.26
N HIS A 821 43.42 -7.21 -5.73
CA HIS A 821 42.86 -8.29 -4.92
C HIS A 821 43.08 -9.63 -5.64
N ASP A 822 43.42 -10.68 -4.90
CA ASP A 822 43.56 -12.08 -5.34
C ASP A 822 42.27 -12.72 -5.89
N GLY A 823 41.11 -12.33 -5.37
CA GLY A 823 39.80 -12.93 -5.64
C GLY A 823 39.17 -13.68 -4.46
N ALA A 824 39.89 -13.83 -3.34
CA ALA A 824 39.44 -14.56 -2.17
C ALA A 824 38.21 -13.93 -1.47
N GLY A 825 37.69 -14.62 -0.46
CA GLY A 825 36.73 -14.02 0.47
C GLY A 825 37.37 -12.92 1.33
N PRO A 826 36.58 -12.11 2.08
CA PRO A 826 35.15 -12.34 2.33
C PRO A 826 34.23 -12.11 1.13
N GLY A 827 34.40 -11.04 0.35
CA GLY A 827 33.62 -10.76 -0.85
C GLY A 827 32.49 -9.75 -0.67
N VAL A 828 31.52 -9.75 -1.61
CA VAL A 828 30.47 -8.73 -1.77
C VAL A 828 29.06 -9.33 -1.75
N ALA A 829 28.14 -8.76 -0.96
CA ALA A 829 26.72 -9.11 -0.96
C ALA A 829 25.92 -8.33 -2.03
N TRP A 830 26.18 -8.63 -3.30
CA TRP A 830 25.62 -7.94 -4.48
C TRP A 830 24.08 -7.84 -4.44
N ALA A 831 23.55 -6.62 -4.53
CA ALA A 831 22.11 -6.35 -4.59
C ALA A 831 21.71 -5.81 -5.97
N LYS A 832 20.53 -6.17 -6.49
CA LYS A 832 20.07 -5.65 -7.79
C LYS A 832 19.48 -4.23 -7.64
N ARG A 833 19.95 -3.27 -8.43
CA ARG A 833 19.60 -1.84 -8.29
C ARG A 833 18.10 -1.55 -8.37
N SER A 834 17.35 -2.32 -9.15
CA SER A 834 15.89 -2.15 -9.24
C SER A 834 15.15 -2.55 -7.95
N GLU A 835 15.74 -3.42 -7.15
CA GLU A 835 15.12 -3.97 -5.92
C GLU A 835 15.42 -3.09 -4.72
N LEU A 836 16.60 -2.48 -4.71
CA LEU A 836 16.92 -1.32 -3.87
C LEU A 836 15.95 -0.16 -4.15
N GLY A 837 15.70 0.16 -5.42
CA GLY A 837 14.66 1.13 -5.81
C GLY A 837 13.25 0.73 -5.36
N GLU A 838 12.89 -0.56 -5.40
CA GLU A 838 11.62 -1.09 -4.88
C GLU A 838 11.51 -0.88 -3.36
N ALA A 839 12.58 -1.21 -2.62
CA ALA A 839 12.62 -1.12 -1.16
C ALA A 839 12.64 0.32 -0.65
N THR A 840 13.47 1.17 -1.25
CA THR A 840 13.55 2.60 -0.91
C THR A 840 12.24 3.31 -1.23
N ALA A 841 11.55 2.98 -2.33
CA ALA A 841 10.20 3.50 -2.61
C ALA A 841 9.17 3.06 -1.54
N LYS A 842 9.26 1.83 -1.04
CA LYS A 842 8.38 1.33 0.03
C LYS A 842 8.66 1.99 1.38
N LEU A 843 9.92 2.24 1.73
CA LEU A 843 10.31 2.98 2.94
C LEU A 843 9.78 4.42 2.91
N ILE A 844 9.96 5.13 1.78
CA ILE A 844 9.42 6.47 1.55
C ILE A 844 7.89 6.47 1.69
N ALA A 845 7.21 5.52 1.02
CA ALA A 845 5.76 5.41 1.11
C ALA A 845 5.28 5.16 2.55
N GLN A 846 5.93 4.26 3.29
CA GLN A 846 5.56 3.96 4.67
C GLN A 846 5.63 5.21 5.57
N TYR A 847 6.72 5.96 5.53
CA TYR A 847 6.86 7.20 6.30
C TYR A 847 5.86 8.30 5.88
N SER A 848 5.58 8.40 4.58
CA SER A 848 4.62 9.38 4.08
C SER A 848 3.19 9.09 4.54
N TRP A 849 2.79 7.81 4.59
CA TRP A 849 1.50 7.37 5.16
C TRP A 849 1.44 7.48 6.69
N ASP A 850 2.43 6.95 7.41
CA ASP A 850 2.44 6.85 8.87
C ASP A 850 3.86 7.15 9.41
N PRO A 851 4.12 8.41 9.79
CA PRO A 851 5.41 8.83 10.33
C PRO A 851 5.58 8.43 11.80
N GLU A 852 4.50 8.38 12.59
CA GLU A 852 4.52 8.00 14.01
C GLU A 852 5.00 6.56 14.19
N GLN A 853 4.61 5.66 13.29
CA GLN A 853 4.93 4.22 13.36
C GLN A 853 5.98 3.78 12.33
N PHE A 854 6.76 4.73 11.79
CA PHE A 854 7.90 4.42 10.92
C PHE A 854 9.14 4.03 11.74
N PRO A 855 9.63 2.77 11.69
CA PRO A 855 10.61 2.28 12.66
C PRO A 855 12.05 2.79 12.44
N HIS A 856 12.35 3.46 11.33
CA HIS A 856 13.70 3.90 10.97
C HIS A 856 13.95 5.41 11.10
N VAL A 857 13.05 6.18 11.74
CA VAL A 857 13.29 7.60 12.04
C VAL A 857 14.60 7.78 12.80
N ASN A 858 15.48 8.62 12.27
CA ASN A 858 16.84 8.93 12.73
C ASN A 858 17.76 7.70 12.85
N LYS A 859 17.58 6.70 11.98
CA LYS A 859 18.38 5.46 11.94
C LYS A 859 19.00 5.19 10.57
N LYS A 860 19.86 4.18 10.55
CA LYS A 860 20.40 3.55 9.33
C LYS A 860 19.58 2.31 8.96
N VAL A 861 19.59 1.93 7.69
CA VAL A 861 18.96 0.73 7.11
C VAL A 861 19.95 0.09 6.16
N LEU A 862 20.19 -1.22 6.24
CA LEU A 862 21.15 -1.93 5.38
C LEU A 862 20.41 -2.84 4.39
N LEU A 863 20.56 -2.58 3.08
CA LEU A 863 19.86 -3.30 2.01
C LEU A 863 20.85 -4.06 1.12
N THR A 864 21.01 -5.37 1.32
CA THR A 864 22.04 -6.20 0.66
C THR A 864 21.45 -7.35 -0.15
N GLY A 865 22.28 -7.99 -0.98
CA GLY A 865 21.91 -9.23 -1.66
C GLY A 865 21.58 -10.38 -0.69
N SER A 866 20.99 -11.44 -1.24
CA SER A 866 20.62 -12.68 -0.53
C SER A 866 21.81 -13.49 0.00
N ARG A 867 23.02 -13.27 -0.54
CA ARG A 867 24.27 -13.88 -0.06
C ARG A 867 25.50 -13.10 -0.51
N VAL A 868 26.63 -13.40 0.14
CA VAL A 868 27.96 -12.96 -0.28
C VAL A 868 28.45 -13.76 -1.50
N TRP A 869 29.26 -13.13 -2.34
CA TRP A 869 30.04 -13.72 -3.42
C TRP A 869 31.49 -13.27 -3.31
N SER A 870 32.48 -14.18 -3.40
CA SER A 870 33.87 -13.75 -3.52
C SER A 870 34.11 -13.00 -4.85
N LEU A 871 35.20 -12.24 -4.96
CA LEU A 871 35.55 -11.61 -6.24
C LEU A 871 35.92 -12.66 -7.30
N GLU A 872 36.51 -13.79 -6.91
CA GLU A 872 36.72 -14.93 -7.82
C GLU A 872 35.39 -15.55 -8.25
N GLU A 873 34.41 -15.75 -7.35
CA GLU A 873 33.08 -16.23 -7.73
C GLU A 873 32.35 -15.26 -8.66
N THR A 874 32.47 -13.96 -8.39
CA THR A 874 31.99 -12.88 -9.24
C THR A 874 32.60 -13.01 -10.65
N VAL A 875 33.92 -13.23 -10.77
CA VAL A 875 34.59 -13.43 -12.06
C VAL A 875 34.25 -14.80 -12.68
N ARG A 876 34.01 -15.86 -11.91
CA ARG A 876 33.49 -17.15 -12.40
C ARG A 876 32.09 -17.02 -13.01
N VAL A 877 31.28 -16.05 -12.57
CA VAL A 877 30.00 -15.70 -13.22
C VAL A 877 30.23 -14.97 -14.53
N LEU A 878 31.09 -13.94 -14.55
CA LEU A 878 31.42 -13.19 -15.77
C LEU A 878 32.02 -14.12 -16.86
N ARG A 879 32.93 -15.02 -16.46
CA ARG A 879 33.48 -16.12 -17.28
C ARG A 879 32.39 -16.94 -17.97
N ARG A 880 31.35 -17.36 -17.23
CA ARG A 880 30.19 -18.09 -17.81
C ARG A 880 29.42 -17.23 -18.80
N ALA A 881 29.21 -15.94 -18.50
CA ALA A 881 28.46 -15.02 -19.36
C ALA A 881 29.17 -14.66 -20.68
N VAL A 882 30.51 -14.68 -20.73
CA VAL A 882 31.28 -14.38 -21.96
C VAL A 882 31.77 -15.62 -22.73
N GLY A 883 31.62 -16.84 -22.17
CA GLY A 883 32.04 -18.07 -22.83
C GLY A 883 33.55 -18.22 -23.05
N ARG A 884 34.38 -17.47 -22.31
CA ARG A 884 35.85 -17.46 -22.38
C ARG A 884 36.44 -17.67 -20.99
N ASP A 885 37.62 -18.31 -20.90
CA ASP A 885 38.37 -18.36 -19.65
C ASP A 885 38.86 -16.96 -19.27
N VAL A 886 38.15 -16.34 -18.33
CA VAL A 886 38.55 -15.07 -17.69
C VAL A 886 38.91 -15.37 -16.24
N ARG A 887 40.03 -14.84 -15.75
CA ARG A 887 40.50 -14.97 -14.36
C ARG A 887 40.88 -13.62 -13.78
N ILE A 888 41.03 -13.55 -12.46
CA ILE A 888 41.72 -12.45 -11.78
C ILE A 888 43.23 -12.68 -11.91
N ARG A 889 44.00 -11.61 -12.08
CA ARG A 889 45.41 -11.53 -11.67
C ARG A 889 45.53 -10.38 -10.70
N GLU A 890 46.03 -10.66 -9.49
CA GLU A 890 46.30 -9.60 -8.52
C GLU A 890 47.44 -8.71 -9.04
N VAL A 891 47.28 -7.40 -8.89
CA VAL A 891 48.26 -6.39 -9.29
C VAL A 891 48.49 -5.41 -8.15
N SER A 892 49.66 -4.77 -8.11
CA SER A 892 49.85 -3.66 -7.18
C SER A 892 48.85 -2.53 -7.48
N VAL A 893 48.46 -1.76 -6.45
CA VAL A 893 47.66 -0.52 -6.67
C VAL A 893 48.36 0.38 -7.69
N ASP A 894 49.69 0.44 -7.63
CA ASP A 894 50.53 1.20 -8.55
C ASP A 894 50.54 0.71 -10.01
N GLU A 895 50.20 -0.55 -10.27
CA GLU A 895 49.94 -1.07 -11.62
C GLU A 895 48.48 -0.75 -12.02
N TYR A 896 47.52 -1.06 -11.14
CA TYR A 896 46.08 -0.82 -11.36
C TYR A 896 45.77 0.63 -11.77
N VAL A 897 46.30 1.63 -11.04
CA VAL A 897 46.02 3.06 -11.31
C VAL A 897 46.62 3.58 -12.61
N LYS A 898 47.50 2.80 -13.27
CA LYS A 898 48.13 3.15 -14.56
C LYS A 898 47.45 2.46 -15.75
N LEU A 899 46.51 1.54 -15.51
CA LEU A 899 45.82 0.80 -16.57
C LEU A 899 44.98 1.74 -17.46
N PRO A 900 45.07 1.66 -18.81
CA PRO A 900 44.40 2.61 -19.70
C PRO A 900 42.88 2.70 -19.50
N GLN A 901 42.21 1.57 -19.29
CA GLN A 901 40.77 1.52 -19.04
C GLN A 901 40.36 2.10 -17.68
N VAL A 902 41.27 2.09 -16.70
CA VAL A 902 41.05 2.67 -15.36
C VAL A 902 41.23 4.19 -15.44
N LEU A 903 42.31 4.65 -16.08
CA LEU A 903 42.55 6.07 -16.33
C LEU A 903 41.45 6.71 -17.19
N ALA A 904 40.96 6.02 -18.22
CA ALA A 904 39.88 6.49 -19.08
C ALA A 904 38.53 6.66 -18.34
N LYS A 905 38.35 6.07 -17.16
CA LYS A 905 37.11 6.14 -16.37
C LYS A 905 37.23 7.09 -15.17
N PHE A 906 38.36 7.10 -14.47
CA PHE A 906 38.58 7.99 -13.31
C PHE A 906 39.22 9.34 -13.67
N GLY A 907 39.90 9.43 -14.82
CA GLY A 907 40.53 10.65 -15.33
C GLY A 907 41.88 11.02 -14.71
N SER A 908 42.30 10.41 -13.60
CA SER A 908 43.65 10.55 -13.04
C SER A 908 44.08 9.36 -12.19
N VAL A 909 45.41 9.18 -12.06
CA VAL A 909 46.06 8.21 -11.16
C VAL A 909 45.58 8.37 -9.72
N GLU A 910 45.47 9.61 -9.26
CA GLU A 910 45.00 9.99 -7.92
C GLU A 910 43.57 9.49 -7.66
N LYS A 911 42.63 9.76 -8.58
CA LYS A 911 41.24 9.32 -8.49
C LYS A 911 41.10 7.80 -8.63
N ALA A 912 41.98 7.15 -9.39
CA ALA A 912 42.04 5.70 -9.41
C ALA A 912 42.56 5.12 -8.08
N ARG A 913 43.53 5.79 -7.44
CA ARG A 913 44.07 5.38 -6.13
C ARG A 913 43.05 5.52 -5.01
N THR A 914 42.25 6.58 -4.99
CA THR A 914 41.18 6.71 -3.98
C THR A 914 40.12 5.62 -4.14
N TRP A 915 39.78 5.21 -5.37
CA TRP A 915 38.92 4.04 -5.59
C TRP A 915 39.59 2.72 -5.18
N ALA A 916 40.92 2.60 -5.26
CA ALA A 916 41.62 1.36 -4.93
C ALA A 916 41.39 0.87 -3.49
N THR A 917 41.11 1.79 -2.56
CA THR A 917 40.71 1.49 -1.16
C THR A 917 39.48 0.58 -1.06
N ALA A 918 38.63 0.52 -2.09
CA ALA A 918 37.47 -0.37 -2.12
C ALA A 918 37.86 -1.86 -2.08
N TRP A 919 39.01 -2.26 -2.64
CA TRP A 919 39.48 -3.65 -2.54
C TRP A 919 40.07 -3.97 -1.16
N GLU A 920 40.64 -3.00 -0.45
CA GLU A 920 41.06 -3.16 0.94
C GLU A 920 39.84 -3.37 1.86
N ALA A 921 38.77 -2.60 1.63
CA ALA A 921 37.49 -2.77 2.34
C ALA A 921 36.78 -4.10 2.02
N ILE A 922 36.83 -4.58 0.77
CA ILE A 922 36.33 -5.92 0.41
C ILE A 922 37.16 -7.02 1.13
N ARG A 923 38.49 -6.88 1.18
CA ARG A 923 39.39 -7.81 1.88
C ARG A 923 39.16 -7.80 3.40
N ALA A 924 38.78 -6.65 3.97
CA ALA A 924 38.37 -6.48 5.36
C ALA A 924 36.94 -6.96 5.67
N GLY A 925 36.15 -7.37 4.66
CA GLY A 925 34.77 -7.86 4.85
C GLY A 925 33.71 -6.78 5.02
N GLU A 926 34.01 -5.52 4.71
CA GLU A 926 33.06 -4.41 4.85
C GLU A 926 31.80 -4.53 3.97
N THR A 927 31.85 -5.37 2.93
CA THR A 927 30.76 -5.57 1.96
C THR A 927 30.20 -6.99 1.99
N SER A 928 30.67 -7.85 2.90
CA SER A 928 30.26 -9.26 3.04
C SER A 928 29.18 -9.48 4.09
N VAL A 929 28.31 -8.50 4.33
CA VAL A 929 27.19 -8.60 5.28
C VAL A 929 25.90 -8.91 4.52
N VAL A 930 25.09 -9.83 5.07
CA VAL A 930 23.80 -10.23 4.52
C VAL A 930 22.71 -9.83 5.51
N SER A 931 21.98 -8.78 5.15
CA SER A 931 20.80 -8.25 5.86
C SER A 931 19.53 -8.78 5.20
N GLU A 932 18.67 -9.42 5.99
CA GLU A 932 17.31 -9.81 5.57
C GLU A 932 16.43 -8.59 5.24
N THR A 933 16.81 -7.37 5.66
CA THR A 933 15.96 -6.17 5.52
C THR A 933 15.54 -5.88 4.07
N LEU A 934 16.40 -6.12 3.07
CA LEU A 934 15.99 -5.98 1.66
C LEU A 934 14.88 -6.99 1.33
N ARG A 935 15.09 -8.26 1.69
CA ARG A 935 14.15 -9.37 1.51
C ARG A 935 12.83 -9.11 2.21
N GLU A 936 12.83 -8.57 3.44
CA GLU A 936 11.63 -8.23 4.20
C GLU A 936 10.80 -7.14 3.48
N ILE A 937 11.44 -6.07 3.02
CA ILE A 937 10.75 -4.94 2.38
C ILE A 937 10.23 -5.31 0.97
N ILE A 938 11.02 -6.01 0.14
CA ILE A 938 10.51 -6.53 -1.14
C ILE A 938 9.58 -7.75 -0.95
N GLY A 939 9.66 -8.39 0.22
CA GLY A 939 8.94 -9.57 0.70
C GLY A 939 9.33 -10.89 0.03
N ARG A 940 10.42 -10.91 -0.72
CA ARG A 940 10.88 -12.03 -1.58
C ARG A 940 12.40 -12.05 -1.58
N ASP A 941 12.96 -13.20 -1.92
CA ASP A 941 14.40 -13.37 -2.02
C ASP A 941 14.97 -12.38 -3.07
N PRO A 942 16.00 -11.58 -2.72
CA PRO A 942 16.69 -10.69 -3.67
C PRO A 942 17.28 -11.46 -4.86
N GLU A 943 17.30 -10.84 -6.02
CA GLU A 943 17.79 -11.45 -7.25
C GLU A 943 19.31 -11.63 -7.20
N GLU A 944 19.75 -12.89 -7.28
CA GLU A 944 21.17 -13.23 -7.23
C GLU A 944 21.98 -12.59 -8.36
N PHE A 945 23.27 -12.37 -8.08
CA PHE A 945 24.20 -11.69 -8.96
C PHE A 945 24.23 -12.31 -10.37
N ASP A 946 24.30 -13.65 -10.47
CA ASP A 946 24.44 -14.31 -11.76
C ASP A 946 23.15 -14.32 -12.60
N VAL A 947 21.98 -14.32 -11.96
CA VAL A 947 20.70 -14.06 -12.63
C VAL A 947 20.67 -12.64 -13.22
N THR A 948 21.21 -11.66 -12.48
CA THR A 948 21.34 -10.27 -12.98
C THR A 948 22.32 -10.20 -14.15
N ILE A 949 23.51 -10.80 -14.05
CA ILE A 949 24.51 -10.84 -15.14
C ILE A 949 23.98 -11.54 -16.39
N GLN A 950 23.28 -12.67 -16.25
CA GLN A 950 22.67 -13.39 -17.39
C GLN A 950 21.70 -12.50 -18.16
N ARG A 951 20.92 -11.66 -17.47
CA ARG A 951 19.98 -10.72 -18.10
C ARG A 951 20.69 -9.52 -18.73
N LEU A 952 21.72 -8.97 -18.10
CA LEU A 952 22.58 -7.93 -18.68
C LEU A 952 23.33 -8.40 -19.94
N LYS A 953 23.44 -9.72 -20.16
CA LYS A 953 24.01 -10.34 -21.36
C LYS A 953 22.98 -10.64 -22.46
N GLN A 954 21.68 -10.52 -22.15
CA GLN A 954 20.55 -10.77 -23.06
C GLN A 954 19.85 -9.48 -23.52
N ALA A 955 20.18 -8.35 -22.90
CA ALA A 955 19.67 -7.00 -23.20
C ALA A 955 20.69 -6.16 -23.98
#